data_AF-A0A3P9K4J6-F1
#
_entry.id   AF-A0A3P9K4J6-F1
#
_cell.length_a   1.000
_cell.length_b   1.000
_cell.length_c   1.000
_cell.angle_alpha   90.00
_cell.angle_beta   90.00
_cell.angle_gamma   90.00
#
_symmetry.space_group_name_H-M   'P 1'
#
loop_
_entity.id
_entity.type
_entity.pdbx_description
1 polymer ?
#
loop_
_entity_poly.entity_id
_entity_poly.type
_entity_poly.pdbx_seq_one_letter_code
_entity_poly.pdbx_strand_id
1 'polypeptide(L)'
;MTTRGGGTALTRRNYRLASDTDKPRTTGIVNEKLLSDYLHHVFPSAKPGAAPATLRKPLGFQDLGAHLDRLLSEEEPQVDGRVGPQPVVLDHTSGFEGLLFVDDDLLGVIGHSNFSSIRATTCVYKGKWAYEVLISSQGLMQIGWCTLNCRFNQEGVGDTPDSYAYDGNRVRKWNVTTTNYGKSWAAGDIVNCLIDLDEGTITFCLNGQSLGTAFTNIKMGPGIAYFPAISLSFKESVAFNFGKGYLPLQDPPTADLTKAHKLLGFIKNVLSTSIDTQEEKLLEKGCAMWKLHGEPTVLVTLAHIFNHFAPLMCKVYLVEDVLMNFLLGILEGGGSVDEHPLIQQLLDLFWLLMEDHEVNECLKQLMMSLLRAYRFSPIIPDLGFQIHFLRLTTAILRHEKSRKYLLNNVLYPLTPLRVKEAGLEELIPTTWWPTHFDKEREPKDESADERLRRRAYERGCQRLKKRIEVVEELQIQILRLLLNNKDKTTGEASRYIFLNKFRKFLQENASNRGHPTALCPPEYMVCFLHRLITAVRSCWNEACRKSPSSLSSEDAYVPPQLFYNGKVDYFDLQRLGGLLSHLKKTLKDDLASKANILIDPAEIQAASMDDLDEDEESGAAQRPFGAAGVGSTLVRPSWLSSPTPGRANRFLSTAAVSLMMPRRPLAQPEKVKVRSLPVEQRTEEDIEGSHGNDGLLLGRPQEEPDQLMSDKSLLEITDGIVMMYNLSVHQQLGKMVVVADDVHEYAVALKDTEEKIARCPPRRADIMDELQKSQKVFAEKLNHLSRRLAWINATIYSKEKMLDVYWLLCVCIRTIEHADNTGSLFAFTPEFYLNVAMNAYSALKNYFSPANSMEELPGYEETLTHLAAILAKHFADPRIVGTDIKDSLMQALASYVCYPQSLRAVERIPEEQRVAMMRNLLAPYEQRPWAQTNWILVRLWRGCGFGYRYTRLPHLLKTKPEDANLPSLQKPCPSLLLQRHMAELLSLDKDMAASFLNSVLNQLNWAFSEFIGMIQEIQQAAERPERNFVDTRQLKVCATCFDLSVSLLRVLEMTVTLVPEIFLDWSRPSAELLLRRLAQLLNQVLNRVTAEKNLFDRVVNLRLPGLESVDHYPILVAVTGILVRILVDGNRQGTSRAASVLLADPCFQLHSIQHLLGEAGDSGEEERQKVENMLTFLTEESKQAAASTAPTSEEDLCPICYAHSISAIFKPCSHKSCKACINQHLMNKKDCFFCKATITGVEDYNKPKPVFTSK
;
A
#
# COMPACT_ATOMS: atom_id res chain seq x y z
N MET A 1 36.92 -15.01 -9.51
CA MET A 1 37.94 -16.08 -9.61
C MET A 1 38.44 -16.14 -11.04
N THR A 2 39.75 -16.17 -11.25
CA THR A 2 40.43 -16.12 -12.56
C THR A 2 40.15 -17.36 -13.42
N THR A 3 39.59 -17.14 -14.61
CA THR A 3 39.30 -18.15 -15.63
C THR A 3 40.56 -18.58 -16.37
N ARG A 4 41.01 -19.83 -16.16
CA ARG A 4 41.81 -20.56 -17.15
C ARG A 4 40.87 -21.23 -18.14
N GLY A 5 41.09 -20.98 -19.43
CA GLY A 5 40.39 -21.63 -20.52
C GLY A 5 40.60 -23.15 -20.48
N GLY A 6 39.50 -23.88 -20.43
CA GLY A 6 39.43 -25.32 -20.55
C GLY A 6 38.02 -25.67 -21.01
N GLY A 7 37.81 -25.75 -22.32
CA GLY A 7 36.56 -26.20 -22.89
C GLY A 7 36.36 -27.68 -22.62
N THR A 8 35.59 -28.01 -21.59
CA THR A 8 35.01 -29.35 -21.41
C THR A 8 33.72 -29.40 -22.21
N ALA A 9 33.80 -29.86 -23.46
CA ALA A 9 32.62 -30.25 -24.23
C ALA A 9 31.95 -31.42 -23.50
N LEU A 10 30.79 -31.17 -22.90
CA LEU A 10 29.93 -32.23 -22.37
C LEU A 10 29.51 -33.13 -23.53
N THR A 11 29.60 -34.44 -23.35
CA THR A 11 29.25 -35.44 -24.37
C THR A 11 27.75 -35.41 -24.63
N ARG A 12 27.37 -34.86 -25.79
CA ARG A 12 25.99 -34.77 -26.28
C ARG A 12 25.35 -36.15 -26.49
N ARG A 13 24.01 -36.26 -26.33
CA ARG A 13 23.25 -37.45 -26.76
C ARG A 13 23.46 -37.70 -28.27
N ASN A 14 24.35 -38.61 -28.61
CA ASN A 14 24.58 -39.02 -30.00
C ASN A 14 23.44 -39.93 -30.47
N TYR A 15 22.53 -39.40 -31.30
CA TYR A 15 21.55 -40.19 -32.04
C TYR A 15 22.17 -40.91 -33.26
N ARG A 16 23.34 -41.53 -33.07
CA ARG A 16 23.96 -42.36 -34.11
C ARG A 16 23.29 -43.74 -34.09
N LEU A 17 22.69 -44.14 -35.20
CA LEU A 17 22.25 -45.52 -35.40
C LEU A 17 23.48 -46.44 -35.24
N ALA A 18 23.38 -47.42 -34.34
CA ALA A 18 24.43 -48.40 -34.12
C ALA A 18 24.72 -49.14 -35.43
N SER A 19 25.99 -49.18 -35.82
CA SER A 19 26.48 -49.86 -37.01
C SER A 19 26.64 -51.36 -36.74
N ASP A 20 25.54 -52.07 -36.48
CA ASP A 20 25.56 -53.52 -36.53
C ASP A 20 24.78 -53.99 -37.75
N THR A 21 25.56 -54.46 -38.73
CA THR A 21 25.10 -55.16 -39.92
C THR A 21 24.47 -56.48 -39.52
N ASP A 22 23.16 -56.49 -39.30
CA ASP A 22 22.34 -57.68 -39.52
C ASP A 22 20.85 -57.32 -39.77
N LYS A 23 20.40 -57.64 -40.99
CA LYS A 23 19.03 -57.72 -41.56
C LYS A 23 17.90 -56.84 -40.93
N PRO A 24 17.21 -55.99 -41.73
CA PRO A 24 16.12 -55.19 -41.24
C PRO A 24 14.84 -56.04 -41.13
N ARG A 25 14.41 -56.32 -39.90
CA ARG A 25 12.98 -56.51 -39.64
C ARG A 25 12.54 -55.41 -38.69
N THR A 26 11.64 -54.57 -39.21
CA THR A 26 10.82 -53.58 -38.49
C THR A 26 11.58 -52.46 -37.77
N THR A 27 12.14 -51.49 -38.51
CA THR A 27 12.58 -50.19 -37.95
C THR A 27 11.69 -48.99 -38.32
N GLY A 28 10.63 -49.18 -39.12
CA GLY A 28 9.71 -48.08 -39.49
C GLY A 28 10.36 -46.95 -40.32
N ILE A 29 11.61 -47.13 -40.77
CA ILE A 29 12.32 -46.22 -41.68
C ILE A 29 11.85 -46.54 -43.10
N VAL A 30 11.54 -45.50 -43.87
CA VAL A 30 11.07 -45.62 -45.26
C VAL A 30 12.19 -46.11 -46.20
N ASN A 31 11.82 -46.66 -47.35
CA ASN A 31 12.79 -47.15 -48.34
C ASN A 31 13.83 -46.07 -48.72
N GLU A 32 15.08 -46.47 -48.99
CA GLU A 32 16.23 -45.59 -49.24
C GLU A 32 15.99 -44.53 -50.33
N LYS A 33 15.24 -44.88 -51.38
CA LYS A 33 14.89 -43.94 -52.45
C LYS A 33 13.96 -42.82 -51.94
N LEU A 34 12.89 -43.19 -51.24
CA LEU A 34 11.91 -42.27 -50.67
C LEU A 34 12.55 -41.42 -49.54
N LEU A 35 13.48 -42.00 -48.77
CA LEU A 35 14.28 -41.30 -47.78
C LEU A 35 15.18 -40.23 -48.42
N SER A 36 15.89 -40.59 -49.49
CA SER A 36 16.75 -39.66 -50.22
C SER A 36 15.94 -38.52 -50.84
N ASP A 37 14.79 -38.83 -51.45
CA ASP A 37 13.90 -37.82 -52.03
C ASP A 37 13.34 -36.88 -50.95
N TYR A 38 12.96 -37.41 -49.78
CA TYR A 38 12.53 -36.64 -48.61
C TYR A 38 13.63 -35.71 -48.10
N LEU A 39 14.85 -36.21 -47.89
CA LEU A 39 15.96 -35.40 -47.36
C LEU A 39 16.40 -34.31 -48.35
N HIS A 40 16.42 -34.57 -49.66
CA HIS A 40 16.70 -33.53 -50.67
C HIS A 40 15.59 -32.48 -50.78
N HIS A 41 14.34 -32.83 -50.45
CA HIS A 41 13.23 -31.89 -50.38
C HIS A 41 13.33 -31.00 -49.12
N VAL A 42 13.70 -31.58 -47.97
CA VAL A 42 13.89 -30.84 -46.71
C VAL A 42 15.12 -29.92 -46.77
N PHE A 43 16.22 -30.39 -47.36
CA PHE A 43 17.51 -29.69 -47.46
C PHE A 43 17.84 -29.32 -48.92
N PRO A 44 17.17 -28.30 -49.50
CA PRO A 44 17.41 -27.91 -50.88
C PRO A 44 18.82 -27.34 -51.08
N SER A 45 19.49 -27.73 -52.18
CA SER A 45 20.82 -27.23 -52.53
C SER A 45 20.77 -25.77 -53.00
N ALA A 46 21.74 -24.96 -52.57
CA ALA A 46 21.81 -23.50 -52.80
C ALA A 46 22.03 -23.05 -54.26
N LYS A 47 22.10 -23.95 -55.25
CA LYS A 47 22.28 -23.59 -56.67
C LYS A 47 21.00 -23.84 -57.47
N PRO A 48 20.26 -22.78 -57.88
CA PRO A 48 19.21 -22.94 -58.87
C PRO A 48 19.87 -23.23 -60.22
N GLY A 49 19.80 -24.49 -60.68
CA GLY A 49 20.15 -24.85 -62.07
C GLY A 49 21.14 -26.00 -62.31
N ALA A 50 21.42 -26.92 -61.38
CA ALA A 50 22.31 -28.05 -61.65
C ALA A 50 21.62 -29.44 -61.60
N ALA A 51 21.50 -30.02 -62.80
CA ALA A 51 21.30 -31.43 -63.20
C ALA A 51 19.94 -32.14 -62.96
N PRO A 52 19.51 -33.04 -63.89
CA PRO A 52 18.29 -33.84 -63.77
C PRO A 52 18.33 -34.78 -62.56
N ALA A 53 17.15 -35.19 -62.06
CA ALA A 53 16.94 -36.02 -60.87
C ALA A 53 17.73 -37.35 -60.83
N THR A 54 18.32 -37.80 -61.94
CA THR A 54 19.03 -39.08 -62.09
C THR A 54 20.51 -39.08 -61.67
N LEU A 55 21.09 -37.94 -61.25
CA LEU A 55 22.52 -37.80 -60.92
C LEU A 55 22.83 -37.29 -59.50
N ARG A 56 21.81 -37.14 -58.63
CA ARG A 56 22.05 -36.76 -57.23
C ARG A 56 22.61 -37.94 -56.44
N LYS A 57 23.72 -37.74 -55.71
CA LYS A 57 24.20 -38.74 -54.74
C LYS A 57 23.06 -39.05 -53.76
N PRO A 58 22.77 -40.33 -53.46
CA PRO A 58 21.75 -40.69 -52.48
C PRO A 58 22.13 -40.06 -51.14
N LEU A 59 21.20 -39.34 -50.52
CA LEU A 59 21.41 -38.71 -49.21
C LEU A 59 20.73 -39.57 -48.16
N GLY A 60 21.51 -40.09 -47.21
CA GLY A 60 21.02 -40.85 -46.06
C GLY A 60 21.42 -40.19 -44.74
N PHE A 61 20.89 -40.70 -43.62
CA PHE A 61 21.17 -40.14 -42.29
C PHE A 61 22.65 -40.17 -41.88
N GLN A 62 23.45 -41.10 -42.43
CA GLN A 62 24.88 -41.18 -42.15
C GLN A 62 25.68 -40.00 -42.74
N ASP A 63 25.27 -39.50 -43.91
CA ASP A 63 25.94 -38.41 -44.63
C ASP A 63 25.30 -37.03 -44.36
N LEU A 64 24.15 -37.01 -43.68
CA LEU A 64 23.35 -35.80 -43.49
C LEU A 64 24.07 -34.73 -42.64
N GLY A 65 24.81 -35.12 -41.60
CA GLY A 65 25.58 -34.17 -40.78
C GLY A 65 26.62 -33.39 -41.60
N ALA A 66 27.44 -34.10 -42.39
CA ALA A 66 28.43 -33.47 -43.26
C ALA A 66 27.80 -32.68 -44.43
N HIS A 67 26.56 -32.99 -44.80
CA HIS A 67 25.80 -32.19 -45.75
C HIS A 67 25.34 -30.86 -45.12
N LEU A 68 24.82 -30.89 -43.89
CA LEU A 68 24.40 -29.71 -43.14
C LEU A 68 25.58 -28.75 -42.86
N ASP A 69 26.73 -29.28 -42.44
CA ASP A 69 27.93 -28.46 -42.19
C ASP A 69 28.35 -27.64 -43.43
N ARG A 70 28.22 -28.23 -44.63
CA ARG A 70 28.50 -27.55 -45.91
C ARG A 70 27.45 -26.51 -46.30
N LEU A 71 26.19 -26.69 -45.89
CA LEU A 71 25.12 -25.72 -46.16
C LEU A 71 25.18 -24.50 -45.22
N LEU A 72 25.82 -24.67 -44.06
CA LEU A 72 25.90 -23.68 -42.98
C LEU A 72 27.24 -22.92 -42.91
N SER A 73 28.23 -23.27 -43.74
CA SER A 73 29.55 -22.61 -43.76
C SER A 73 29.55 -21.30 -44.56
N GLU A 74 29.73 -20.15 -43.89
CA GLU A 74 30.00 -18.84 -44.49
C GLU A 74 30.98 -18.05 -43.59
N GLU A 75 31.83 -17.21 -44.20
CA GLU A 75 32.88 -16.41 -43.53
C GLU A 75 32.34 -15.05 -43.04
N GLU A 76 32.77 -14.61 -41.85
CA GLU A 76 32.39 -13.30 -41.28
C GLU A 76 33.20 -12.16 -41.91
N PRO A 77 32.55 -11.03 -42.28
CA PRO A 77 33.26 -9.83 -42.68
C PRO A 77 33.86 -9.11 -41.46
N GLN A 78 35.11 -8.69 -41.56
CA GLN A 78 35.78 -7.85 -40.56
C GLN A 78 35.38 -6.38 -40.75
N VAL A 79 34.87 -5.74 -39.69
CA VAL A 79 34.44 -4.33 -39.73
C VAL A 79 35.59 -3.40 -39.31
N ASP A 80 35.97 -2.48 -40.20
CA ASP A 80 37.00 -1.46 -39.99
C ASP A 80 36.47 -0.31 -39.11
N GLY A 81 37.31 0.31 -38.27
CA GLY A 81 36.95 1.49 -37.44
C GLY A 81 36.58 1.26 -35.97
N ARG A 82 36.65 0.01 -35.47
CA ARG A 82 36.34 -0.40 -34.09
C ARG A 82 37.49 -1.17 -33.45
N VAL A 83 37.72 -0.98 -32.14
CA VAL A 83 38.71 -1.72 -31.34
C VAL A 83 38.07 -2.20 -30.04
N GLY A 84 38.13 -3.50 -29.77
CA GLY A 84 37.56 -4.13 -28.58
C GLY A 84 36.98 -5.52 -28.84
N PRO A 85 36.56 -6.26 -27.79
CA PRO A 85 35.93 -7.58 -27.92
C PRO A 85 34.66 -7.52 -28.79
N GLN A 86 34.29 -8.60 -29.49
CA GLN A 86 33.05 -8.62 -30.30
C GLN A 86 31.78 -8.33 -29.46
N PRO A 87 31.56 -8.99 -28.30
CA PRO A 87 30.52 -8.56 -27.36
C PRO A 87 30.90 -7.25 -26.69
N VAL A 88 30.08 -6.22 -26.86
CA VAL A 88 30.25 -4.93 -26.18
C VAL A 88 29.49 -4.98 -24.87
N VAL A 89 30.17 -4.70 -23.76
CA VAL A 89 29.59 -4.66 -22.41
C VAL A 89 30.19 -3.51 -21.62
N LEU A 90 29.66 -3.23 -20.43
CA LEU A 90 30.25 -2.28 -19.50
C LEU A 90 31.53 -2.86 -18.85
N ASP A 91 32.62 -2.08 -18.85
CA ASP A 91 33.90 -2.51 -18.27
C ASP A 91 33.90 -2.31 -16.75
N HIS A 92 33.38 -3.30 -16.03
CA HIS A 92 33.39 -3.38 -14.57
C HIS A 92 34.76 -3.78 -13.97
N THR A 93 35.82 -3.89 -14.78
CA THR A 93 37.15 -4.32 -14.30
C THR A 93 38.16 -3.18 -14.24
N SER A 94 38.19 -2.33 -15.28
CA SER A 94 39.19 -1.26 -15.40
C SER A 94 38.62 0.07 -15.91
N GLY A 95 37.33 0.12 -16.21
CA GLY A 95 36.68 1.21 -16.90
C GLY A 95 35.63 1.94 -16.07
N PHE A 96 35.74 1.96 -14.75
CA PHE A 96 34.78 2.63 -13.86
C PHE A 96 35.43 3.32 -12.67
N GLU A 97 34.70 4.26 -12.06
CA GLU A 97 35.04 4.93 -10.80
C GLU A 97 33.76 5.13 -9.96
N GLY A 98 33.87 5.01 -8.65
CA GLY A 98 32.74 5.08 -7.72
C GLY A 98 32.05 3.73 -7.47
N LEU A 99 31.03 3.72 -6.61
CA LEU A 99 30.27 2.52 -6.27
C LEU A 99 29.12 2.35 -7.29
N LEU A 100 29.16 1.24 -8.03
CA LEU A 100 28.20 0.86 -9.06
C LEU A 100 27.73 -0.57 -8.82
N PHE A 101 26.45 -0.83 -9.02
CA PHE A 101 25.93 -2.19 -9.22
C PHE A 101 25.71 -2.41 -10.70
N VAL A 102 26.29 -3.48 -11.25
CA VAL A 102 26.18 -3.85 -12.67
C VAL A 102 25.47 -5.20 -12.74
N ASP A 103 24.51 -5.33 -13.65
CA ASP A 103 23.73 -6.56 -13.84
C ASP A 103 24.62 -7.72 -14.36
N ASP A 104 24.15 -8.97 -14.22
CA ASP A 104 24.89 -10.17 -14.63
C ASP A 104 25.24 -10.20 -16.13
N ASP A 105 24.43 -9.54 -16.97
CA ASP A 105 24.66 -9.40 -18.41
C ASP A 105 25.62 -8.27 -18.77
N LEU A 106 26.05 -7.48 -17.78
CA LEU A 106 26.93 -6.31 -17.91
C LEU A 106 26.39 -5.20 -18.81
N LEU A 107 25.06 -5.11 -18.94
CA LEU A 107 24.37 -4.07 -19.72
C LEU A 107 23.60 -3.11 -18.83
N GLY A 108 23.08 -3.57 -17.68
CA GLY A 108 22.42 -2.72 -16.67
C GLY A 108 23.41 -2.16 -15.65
N VAL A 109 23.20 -0.91 -15.22
CA VAL A 109 24.03 -0.26 -14.18
C VAL A 109 23.22 0.68 -13.29
N ILE A 110 23.54 0.68 -11.99
CA ILE A 110 22.94 1.52 -10.94
C ILE A 110 24.02 2.27 -10.15
N GLY A 111 23.87 3.58 -10.00
CA GLY A 111 24.71 4.44 -9.18
C GLY A 111 24.46 4.26 -7.69
N HIS A 112 25.51 4.05 -6.90
CA HIS A 112 25.44 3.99 -5.42
C HIS A 112 26.40 4.98 -4.74
N SER A 113 27.00 5.89 -5.50
CA SER A 113 27.67 7.09 -5.00
C SER A 113 27.35 8.29 -5.89
N ASN A 114 27.78 9.49 -5.48
CA ASN A 114 27.55 10.70 -6.25
C ASN A 114 28.41 10.70 -7.52
N PHE A 115 27.78 10.58 -8.70
CA PHE A 115 28.42 10.64 -10.02
C PHE A 115 29.44 9.51 -10.29
N SER A 116 29.05 8.28 -9.95
CA SER A 116 29.80 7.09 -10.37
C SER A 116 29.81 6.98 -11.90
N SER A 117 30.97 6.71 -12.49
CA SER A 117 31.16 6.73 -13.95
C SER A 117 31.66 5.39 -14.46
N ILE A 118 31.18 4.95 -15.62
CA ILE A 118 31.61 3.70 -16.28
C ILE A 118 31.62 3.87 -17.81
N ARG A 119 32.55 3.18 -18.48
CA ARG A 119 32.61 3.08 -19.94
C ARG A 119 32.46 1.65 -20.45
N ALA A 120 32.16 1.50 -21.74
CA ALA A 120 32.11 0.21 -22.40
C ALA A 120 33.52 -0.36 -22.69
N THR A 121 33.58 -1.66 -22.99
CA THR A 121 34.82 -2.40 -23.32
C THR A 121 35.39 -2.11 -24.71
N THR A 122 34.62 -1.43 -25.57
CA THR A 122 34.94 -1.22 -26.99
C THR A 122 34.92 0.27 -27.34
N CYS A 123 35.86 0.70 -28.18
CA CYS A 123 35.91 2.04 -28.73
C CYS A 123 35.87 2.09 -30.26
N VAL A 124 35.58 3.28 -30.78
CA VAL A 124 35.49 3.58 -32.21
C VAL A 124 36.41 4.74 -32.58
N TYR A 125 37.01 4.66 -33.76
CA TYR A 125 37.99 5.64 -34.24
C TYR A 125 37.79 6.09 -35.69
N LYS A 126 36.86 5.47 -36.43
CA LYS A 126 36.55 5.79 -37.83
C LYS A 126 35.13 5.34 -38.17
N GLY A 127 34.44 6.06 -39.06
CA GLY A 127 33.07 5.74 -39.47
C GLY A 127 32.01 6.33 -38.55
N LYS A 128 30.76 5.92 -38.76
CA LYS A 128 29.60 6.37 -37.99
C LYS A 128 29.17 5.27 -37.05
N TRP A 129 28.85 5.60 -35.82
CA TRP A 129 28.50 4.61 -34.80
C TRP A 129 27.36 5.08 -33.91
N ALA A 130 26.59 4.13 -33.39
CA ALA A 130 25.54 4.41 -32.43
C ALA A 130 25.44 3.35 -31.33
N TYR A 131 24.96 3.78 -30.17
CA TYR A 131 24.44 2.91 -29.12
C TYR A 131 23.20 3.55 -28.50
N GLU A 132 22.43 2.73 -27.79
CA GLU A 132 21.20 3.12 -27.11
C GLU A 132 21.34 2.96 -25.60
N VAL A 133 20.67 3.83 -24.85
CA VAL A 133 20.56 3.73 -23.40
C VAL A 133 19.10 3.84 -23.02
N LEU A 134 18.58 2.78 -22.41
CA LEU A 134 17.30 2.77 -21.74
C LEU A 134 17.45 3.44 -20.37
N ILE A 135 16.73 4.54 -20.18
CA ILE A 135 16.65 5.27 -18.93
C ILE A 135 15.79 4.47 -17.95
N SER A 136 16.30 4.02 -16.80
CA SER A 136 15.49 3.27 -15.82
C SER A 136 14.93 4.18 -14.71
N SER A 137 15.55 5.34 -14.48
CA SER A 137 15.18 6.38 -13.51
C SER A 137 15.34 7.79 -14.10
N GLN A 138 14.66 8.79 -13.54
CA GLN A 138 14.59 10.14 -14.14
C GLN A 138 15.48 11.21 -13.48
N GLY A 139 16.46 10.83 -12.66
CA GLY A 139 17.33 11.79 -11.98
C GLY A 139 18.58 12.20 -12.76
N LEU A 140 19.62 12.63 -12.03
CA LEU A 140 20.80 13.29 -12.59
C LEU A 140 21.78 12.26 -13.18
N MET A 141 21.90 12.27 -14.51
CA MET A 141 22.81 11.41 -15.24
C MET A 141 23.41 12.15 -16.43
N GLN A 142 24.57 11.72 -16.89
CA GLN A 142 25.25 12.25 -18.08
C GLN A 142 25.63 11.09 -19.00
N ILE A 143 25.05 11.04 -20.19
CA ILE A 143 25.22 9.93 -21.14
C ILE A 143 25.95 10.42 -22.39
N GLY A 144 27.02 9.76 -22.80
CA GLY A 144 27.66 10.07 -24.08
C GLY A 144 29.02 9.39 -24.29
N TRP A 145 29.96 10.10 -24.90
CA TRP A 145 31.21 9.52 -25.39
C TRP A 145 32.41 10.07 -24.62
N CYS A 146 33.40 9.23 -24.32
CA CYS A 146 34.67 9.66 -23.75
C CYS A 146 35.87 9.02 -24.46
N THR A 147 37.03 9.69 -24.46
CA THR A 147 38.27 9.08 -24.94
C THR A 147 38.98 8.32 -23.82
N LEU A 148 40.01 7.55 -24.17
CA LEU A 148 40.86 6.86 -23.17
C LEU A 148 41.50 7.83 -22.15
N ASN A 149 41.68 9.09 -22.52
CA ASN A 149 42.29 10.13 -21.67
C ASN A 149 41.30 10.74 -20.67
N CYS A 150 40.00 10.48 -20.80
CA CYS A 150 39.00 10.91 -19.83
C CYS A 150 39.24 10.16 -18.51
N ARG A 151 39.66 10.88 -17.47
CA ARG A 151 39.83 10.34 -16.13
C ARG A 151 38.51 10.44 -15.38
N PHE A 152 37.99 9.30 -14.92
CA PHE A 152 36.84 9.29 -14.03
C PHE A 152 37.31 9.66 -12.61
N ASN A 153 36.76 10.73 -12.06
CA ASN A 153 37.00 11.22 -10.70
C ASN A 153 35.65 11.79 -10.17
N GLN A 154 35.67 12.84 -9.35
CA GLN A 154 34.43 13.51 -8.91
C GLN A 154 33.69 14.29 -10.03
N GLU A 155 34.28 14.37 -11.23
CA GLU A 155 33.73 14.98 -12.43
C GLU A 155 33.09 13.91 -13.33
N GLY A 156 31.91 14.19 -13.88
CA GLY A 156 31.17 13.25 -14.69
C GLY A 156 31.54 13.28 -16.18
N VAL A 157 30.98 12.36 -16.97
CA VAL A 157 31.13 12.33 -18.42
C VAL A 157 30.57 13.63 -18.99
N GLY A 158 31.38 14.35 -19.76
CA GLY A 158 31.06 15.67 -20.30
C GLY A 158 31.67 16.83 -19.50
N ASP A 159 32.27 16.58 -18.33
CA ASP A 159 32.94 17.63 -17.55
C ASP A 159 34.42 17.82 -17.96
N THR A 160 34.97 16.92 -18.78
CA THR A 160 36.35 16.98 -19.29
C THR A 160 36.40 17.28 -20.80
N PRO A 161 37.51 17.84 -21.33
CA PRO A 161 37.64 18.10 -22.77
C PRO A 161 37.67 16.83 -23.61
N ASP A 162 37.97 15.68 -22.98
CA ASP A 162 38.02 14.36 -23.59
C ASP A 162 36.69 13.60 -23.45
N SER A 163 35.60 14.26 -23.06
CA SER A 163 34.27 13.64 -22.96
C SER A 163 33.12 14.58 -23.37
N TYR A 164 32.03 13.99 -23.84
CA TYR A 164 30.87 14.67 -24.40
C TYR A 164 29.61 13.98 -23.91
N ALA A 165 28.68 14.70 -23.28
CA ALA A 165 27.47 14.08 -22.74
C ALA A 165 26.20 14.90 -22.92
N TYR A 166 25.08 14.19 -22.80
CA TYR A 166 23.73 14.72 -22.70
C TYR A 166 23.13 14.39 -21.33
N ASP A 167 22.50 15.40 -20.73
CA ASP A 167 21.77 15.31 -19.47
C ASP A 167 20.32 15.76 -19.72
N GLY A 168 19.41 14.80 -19.81
CA GLY A 168 17.99 15.04 -20.04
C GLY A 168 17.21 15.40 -18.77
N ASN A 169 17.78 15.29 -17.57
CA ASN A 169 17.11 15.84 -16.37
C ASN A 169 17.25 17.36 -16.34
N ARG A 170 18.45 17.86 -16.70
CA ARG A 170 18.74 19.30 -16.76
C ARG A 170 18.57 19.91 -18.17
N VAL A 171 18.23 19.09 -19.17
CA VAL A 171 18.02 19.47 -20.58
C VAL A 171 19.23 20.22 -21.16
N ARG A 172 20.41 19.62 -21.00
CA ARG A 172 21.71 20.24 -21.29
C ARG A 172 22.67 19.27 -21.95
N LYS A 173 23.60 19.81 -22.73
CA LYS A 173 24.80 19.10 -23.21
C LYS A 173 26.04 19.58 -22.45
N TRP A 174 27.01 18.69 -22.30
CA TRP A 174 28.20 18.85 -21.46
C TRP A 174 29.47 18.53 -22.26
N ASN A 175 30.40 19.49 -22.32
CA ASN A 175 31.80 19.31 -22.70
C ASN A 175 32.62 20.44 -22.04
N VAL A 176 33.16 20.19 -20.84
CA VAL A 176 33.78 21.18 -19.91
C VAL A 176 32.80 22.24 -19.38
N THR A 177 31.96 22.78 -20.26
CA THR A 177 30.91 23.74 -19.96
C THR A 177 29.54 23.17 -20.37
N THR A 178 28.48 23.70 -19.75
CA THR A 178 27.11 23.25 -20.00
C THR A 178 26.32 24.27 -20.81
N THR A 179 25.56 23.79 -21.80
CA THR A 179 24.66 24.61 -22.62
C THR A 179 23.30 23.94 -22.79
N ASN A 180 22.22 24.72 -22.93
CA ASN A 180 20.88 24.19 -23.12
C ASN A 180 20.81 23.39 -24.44
N TYR A 181 20.29 22.18 -24.38
CA TYR A 181 20.19 21.28 -25.53
C TYR A 181 19.24 20.11 -25.22
N GLY A 182 18.41 19.72 -26.19
CA GLY A 182 17.56 18.52 -26.09
C GLY A 182 16.20 18.75 -25.42
N LYS A 183 15.66 17.68 -24.83
CA LYS A 183 14.34 17.64 -24.16
C LYS A 183 14.47 16.97 -22.79
N SER A 184 13.45 17.05 -21.94
CA SER A 184 13.49 16.30 -20.67
C SER A 184 13.32 14.80 -20.93
N TRP A 185 14.06 13.94 -20.21
CA TRP A 185 13.86 12.49 -20.21
C TRP A 185 12.97 12.04 -19.06
N ALA A 186 12.41 10.85 -19.19
CA ALA A 186 11.72 10.12 -18.13
C ALA A 186 12.21 8.67 -18.08
N ALA A 187 11.97 8.01 -16.94
CA ALA A 187 12.17 6.57 -16.84
C ALA A 187 11.39 5.85 -17.98
N GLY A 188 12.08 4.95 -18.66
CA GLY A 188 11.62 4.19 -19.83
C GLY A 188 11.87 4.86 -21.18
N ASP A 189 12.49 6.03 -21.24
CA ASP A 189 12.96 6.62 -22.51
C ASP A 189 14.21 5.90 -23.04
N ILE A 190 14.38 5.94 -24.37
CA ILE A 190 15.59 5.45 -25.03
C ILE A 190 16.35 6.67 -25.57
N VAL A 191 17.61 6.80 -25.16
CA VAL A 191 18.54 7.80 -25.70
C VAL A 191 19.46 7.10 -26.71
N ASN A 192 19.35 7.45 -27.98
CA ASN A 192 20.31 7.04 -29.00
C ASN A 192 21.46 8.05 -29.02
N CYS A 193 22.68 7.56 -28.85
CA CYS A 193 23.90 8.35 -28.87
C CYS A 193 24.63 8.06 -30.19
N LEU A 194 24.68 9.04 -31.09
CA LEU A 194 25.28 8.90 -32.41
C LEU A 194 26.59 9.68 -32.48
N ILE A 195 27.62 9.07 -33.05
CA ILE A 195 28.90 9.71 -33.36
C ILE A 195 29.24 9.49 -34.83
N ASP A 196 29.58 10.57 -35.53
CA ASP A 196 30.05 10.56 -36.90
C ASP A 196 31.52 11.00 -36.89
N LEU A 197 32.44 10.03 -37.01
CA LEU A 197 33.87 10.29 -37.01
C LEU A 197 34.41 10.66 -38.40
N ASP A 198 33.55 10.62 -39.44
CA ASP A 198 33.90 11.09 -40.77
C ASP A 198 33.67 12.61 -40.88
N GLU A 199 32.57 13.10 -40.29
CA GLU A 199 32.22 14.54 -40.24
C GLU A 199 32.58 15.20 -38.90
N GLY A 200 33.04 14.44 -37.91
CA GLY A 200 33.42 14.93 -36.58
C GLY A 200 32.26 15.49 -35.77
N THR A 201 31.10 14.82 -35.77
CA THR A 201 29.89 15.29 -35.06
C THR A 201 29.35 14.27 -34.06
N ILE A 202 28.65 14.76 -33.02
CA ILE A 202 27.88 13.94 -32.08
C ILE A 202 26.45 14.45 -32.05
N THR A 203 25.50 13.53 -32.13
CA THR A 203 24.05 13.80 -32.15
C THR A 203 23.36 12.87 -31.15
N PHE A 204 22.29 13.35 -30.52
CA PHE A 204 21.45 12.53 -29.64
C PHE A 204 20.02 12.47 -30.17
N CYS A 205 19.37 11.31 -30.04
CA CYS A 205 17.94 11.17 -30.27
C CYS A 205 17.25 10.69 -29.00
N LEU A 206 16.01 11.13 -28.77
CA LEU A 206 15.17 10.65 -27.69
C LEU A 206 13.96 9.93 -28.29
N ASN A 207 13.83 8.62 -28.01
CA ASN A 207 12.80 7.75 -28.58
C ASN A 207 12.73 7.85 -30.13
N GLY A 208 13.89 7.82 -30.79
CA GLY A 208 14.01 7.93 -32.24
C GLY A 208 13.89 9.35 -32.82
N GLN A 209 13.45 10.36 -32.06
CA GLN A 209 13.41 11.75 -32.51
C GLN A 209 14.77 12.42 -32.32
N SER A 210 15.34 12.97 -33.39
CA SER A 210 16.59 13.74 -33.30
C SER A 210 16.42 15.00 -32.45
N LEU A 211 17.39 15.26 -31.58
CA LEU A 211 17.48 16.48 -30.77
C LEU A 211 18.32 17.59 -31.44
N GLY A 212 18.73 17.37 -32.69
CA GLY A 212 19.69 18.22 -33.42
C GLY A 212 21.14 17.82 -33.14
N THR A 213 22.12 18.45 -33.81
CA THR A 213 23.54 18.16 -33.58
C THR A 213 24.01 18.76 -32.25
N ALA A 214 24.55 17.93 -31.36
CA ALA A 214 25.04 18.38 -30.06
C ALA A 214 26.44 18.99 -30.17
N PHE A 215 27.35 18.32 -30.87
CA PHE A 215 28.75 18.75 -30.97
C PHE A 215 29.24 18.62 -32.42
N THR A 216 30.12 19.55 -32.82
CA THR A 216 30.79 19.58 -34.12
C THR A 216 32.29 19.78 -33.89
N ASN A 217 33.12 19.37 -34.84
CA ASN A 217 34.59 19.44 -34.74
C ASN A 217 35.16 18.69 -33.51
N ILE A 218 34.64 17.49 -33.23
CA ILE A 218 35.19 16.65 -32.14
C ILE A 218 36.65 16.27 -32.45
N LYS A 219 37.45 16.02 -31.41
CA LYS A 219 38.87 15.69 -31.53
C LYS A 219 39.06 14.36 -32.28
N MET A 220 39.81 14.37 -33.38
CA MET A 220 40.08 13.19 -34.21
C MET A 220 41.57 13.13 -34.59
N GLY A 221 42.10 11.93 -34.83
CA GLY A 221 43.49 11.72 -35.23
C GLY A 221 44.13 10.47 -34.61
N PRO A 222 45.40 10.18 -34.92
CA PRO A 222 46.12 9.02 -34.38
C PRO A 222 46.09 8.99 -32.84
N GLY A 223 45.68 7.85 -32.27
CA GLY A 223 45.60 7.67 -30.82
C GLY A 223 44.32 8.20 -30.17
N ILE A 224 43.35 8.69 -30.95
CA ILE A 224 42.04 9.13 -30.44
C ILE A 224 40.97 8.11 -30.84
N ALA A 225 40.30 7.55 -29.84
CA ALA A 225 39.15 6.67 -29.99
C ALA A 225 38.14 6.97 -28.89
N TYR A 226 36.86 6.78 -29.19
CA TYR A 226 35.74 7.10 -28.32
C TYR A 226 35.04 5.85 -27.79
N PHE A 227 34.80 5.82 -26.49
CA PHE A 227 34.02 4.81 -25.78
C PHE A 227 32.65 5.38 -25.40
N PRO A 228 31.57 4.60 -25.49
CA PRO A 228 30.35 4.88 -24.76
C PRO A 228 30.63 4.97 -23.26
N ALA A 229 30.07 5.97 -22.61
CA ALA A 229 30.25 6.20 -21.18
C ALA A 229 29.02 6.86 -20.55
N ILE A 230 28.89 6.69 -19.25
CA ILE A 230 27.85 7.30 -18.44
C ILE A 230 28.37 7.70 -17.07
N SER A 231 27.78 8.75 -16.50
CA SER A 231 27.84 9.06 -15.06
C SER A 231 26.44 9.05 -14.44
N LEU A 232 26.32 8.46 -13.25
CA LEU A 232 25.06 8.25 -12.53
C LEU A 232 25.13 8.87 -11.13
N SER A 233 24.12 9.67 -10.75
CA SER A 233 23.96 10.03 -9.34
C SER A 233 23.44 8.87 -8.49
N PHE A 234 23.42 9.06 -7.17
CA PHE A 234 22.95 8.05 -6.23
C PHE A 234 21.53 7.54 -6.58
N LYS A 235 21.38 6.22 -6.68
CA LYS A 235 20.17 5.46 -7.05
C LYS A 235 19.66 5.61 -8.47
N GLU A 236 20.38 6.31 -9.35
CA GLU A 236 20.02 6.37 -10.76
C GLU A 236 20.45 5.11 -11.49
N SER A 237 19.65 4.67 -12.46
CA SER A 237 19.82 3.39 -13.15
C SER A 237 19.52 3.51 -14.64
N VAL A 238 20.26 2.75 -15.44
CA VAL A 238 20.06 2.63 -16.90
C VAL A 238 20.38 1.22 -17.38
N ALA A 239 20.00 0.90 -18.62
CA ALA A 239 20.48 -0.28 -19.34
C ALA A 239 20.98 0.10 -20.75
N PHE A 240 22.16 -0.38 -21.12
CA PHE A 240 22.76 -0.15 -22.43
C PHE A 240 22.27 -1.17 -23.46
N ASN A 241 22.14 -0.71 -24.70
CA ASN A 241 21.97 -1.55 -25.87
C ASN A 241 22.99 -1.13 -26.94
N PHE A 242 23.92 -2.01 -27.25
CA PHE A 242 24.98 -1.77 -28.23
C PHE A 242 24.65 -2.30 -29.64
N GLY A 243 23.52 -3.01 -29.82
CA GLY A 243 23.08 -3.58 -31.09
C GLY A 243 21.77 -2.95 -31.59
N LYS A 244 21.68 -2.67 -32.90
CA LYS A 244 20.61 -1.94 -33.65
C LYS A 244 20.82 -0.40 -33.72
N GLY A 245 20.65 0.19 -34.92
CA GLY A 245 20.80 1.64 -35.20
C GLY A 245 21.64 1.94 -36.46
N TYR A 246 21.98 3.22 -36.69
CA TYR A 246 23.00 3.61 -37.70
C TYR A 246 24.35 3.01 -37.28
N LEU A 247 24.86 2.03 -38.05
CA LEU A 247 26.12 1.29 -37.79
C LEU A 247 26.31 1.01 -36.28
N PRO A 248 25.56 0.04 -35.71
CA PRO A 248 25.58 -0.21 -34.28
C PRO A 248 26.98 -0.56 -33.79
N LEU A 249 27.30 -0.20 -32.54
CA LEU A 249 28.61 -0.49 -31.95
C LEU A 249 28.92 -2.01 -31.86
N GLN A 250 27.87 -2.82 -31.85
CA GLN A 250 27.93 -4.26 -32.00
C GLN A 250 27.09 -4.69 -33.21
N ASP A 251 27.75 -5.24 -34.22
CA ASP A 251 27.06 -5.82 -35.37
C ASP A 251 26.18 -7.01 -34.94
N PRO A 252 25.02 -7.20 -35.59
CA PRO A 252 24.28 -8.44 -35.46
C PRO A 252 25.18 -9.64 -35.81
N PRO A 253 25.05 -10.80 -35.14
CA PRO A 253 25.83 -11.99 -35.45
C PRO A 253 25.36 -12.60 -36.78
N THR A 254 25.71 -11.98 -37.91
CA THR A 254 25.16 -12.25 -39.25
C THR A 254 25.35 -13.70 -39.69
N ALA A 255 26.52 -14.29 -39.42
CA ALA A 255 26.77 -15.70 -39.73
C ALA A 255 25.82 -16.63 -38.95
N ASP A 256 25.64 -16.39 -37.65
CA ASP A 256 24.74 -17.20 -36.83
C ASP A 256 23.26 -16.93 -37.11
N LEU A 257 22.90 -15.68 -37.47
CA LEU A 257 21.56 -15.33 -37.93
C LEU A 257 21.22 -16.09 -39.21
N THR A 258 22.11 -16.08 -40.21
CA THR A 258 21.92 -16.80 -41.46
C THR A 258 21.78 -18.30 -41.22
N LYS A 259 22.63 -18.87 -40.35
CA LYS A 259 22.51 -20.29 -39.94
C LYS A 259 21.17 -20.57 -39.27
N ALA A 260 20.75 -19.76 -38.30
CA ALA A 260 19.51 -19.93 -37.57
C ALA A 260 18.27 -19.84 -38.50
N HIS A 261 18.25 -18.87 -39.42
CA HIS A 261 17.17 -18.73 -40.42
C HIS A 261 17.13 -19.91 -41.39
N LYS A 262 18.29 -20.38 -41.89
CA LYS A 262 18.37 -21.59 -42.75
C LYS A 262 17.83 -22.82 -42.01
N LEU A 263 18.24 -23.03 -40.75
CA LEU A 263 17.78 -24.14 -39.91
C LEU A 263 16.27 -24.07 -39.63
N LEU A 264 15.72 -22.89 -39.31
CA LEU A 264 14.26 -22.71 -39.20
C LEU A 264 13.54 -23.02 -40.51
N GLY A 265 14.13 -22.64 -41.66
CA GLY A 265 13.63 -22.99 -42.98
C GLY A 265 13.54 -24.51 -43.17
N PHE A 266 14.57 -25.25 -42.76
CA PHE A 266 14.55 -26.71 -42.80
C PHE A 266 13.50 -27.31 -41.85
N ILE A 267 13.33 -26.77 -40.64
CA ILE A 267 12.24 -27.17 -39.74
C ILE A 267 10.89 -26.95 -40.42
N LYS A 268 10.66 -25.78 -41.03
CA LYS A 268 9.43 -25.47 -41.76
C LYS A 268 9.16 -26.47 -42.89
N ASN A 269 10.19 -26.83 -43.66
CA ASN A 269 10.09 -27.84 -44.71
C ASN A 269 9.67 -29.22 -44.13
N VAL A 270 10.30 -29.66 -43.03
CA VAL A 270 9.91 -30.91 -42.36
C VAL A 270 8.44 -30.88 -41.92
N LEU A 271 7.96 -29.75 -41.39
CA LEU A 271 6.58 -29.61 -40.91
C LEU A 271 5.56 -29.55 -42.06
N SER A 272 5.97 -29.11 -43.25
CA SER A 272 5.11 -29.07 -44.44
C SER A 272 5.10 -30.36 -45.27
N THR A 273 6.00 -31.30 -44.99
CA THR A 273 6.15 -32.52 -45.80
C THR A 273 5.70 -33.75 -45.01
N SER A 274 4.79 -34.54 -45.57
CA SER A 274 4.40 -35.85 -45.05
C SER A 274 4.77 -36.97 -46.02
N ILE A 275 5.14 -38.13 -45.47
CA ILE A 275 5.58 -39.28 -46.26
C ILE A 275 4.43 -40.29 -46.34
N ASP A 276 3.91 -40.52 -47.55
CA ASP A 276 2.92 -41.57 -47.78
C ASP A 276 3.64 -42.88 -48.10
N THR A 277 3.60 -43.82 -47.14
CA THR A 277 4.23 -45.14 -47.28
C THR A 277 3.42 -46.11 -48.14
N GLN A 278 2.15 -45.82 -48.42
CA GLN A 278 1.30 -46.65 -49.29
C GLN A 278 1.43 -46.25 -50.76
N GLU A 279 1.54 -44.96 -51.05
CA GLU A 279 1.69 -44.41 -52.41
C GLU A 279 3.15 -44.13 -52.82
N GLU A 280 4.11 -44.34 -51.91
CA GLU A 280 5.54 -44.02 -52.08
C GLU A 280 5.83 -42.59 -52.58
N LYS A 281 5.06 -41.61 -52.07
CA LYS A 281 5.13 -40.20 -52.50
C LYS A 281 5.25 -39.24 -51.33
N LEU A 282 5.84 -38.08 -51.59
CA LEU A 282 5.83 -36.94 -50.68
C LEU A 282 4.57 -36.11 -50.90
N LEU A 283 3.88 -35.78 -49.81
CA LEU A 283 2.70 -34.94 -49.81
C LEU A 283 2.99 -33.64 -49.07
N GLU A 284 2.79 -32.51 -49.72
CA GLU A 284 2.80 -31.20 -49.07
C GLU A 284 1.49 -30.96 -48.33
N LYS A 285 1.60 -30.55 -47.07
CA LYS A 285 0.48 -30.18 -46.20
C LYS A 285 0.76 -28.81 -45.59
N GLY A 286 -0.30 -28.09 -45.24
CA GLY A 286 -0.17 -26.86 -44.47
C GLY A 286 0.45 -27.15 -43.11
N CYS A 287 1.51 -26.41 -42.74
CA CYS A 287 2.24 -26.55 -41.48
C CYS A 287 1.33 -26.49 -40.23
N ALA A 288 0.19 -25.80 -40.31
CA ALA A 288 -0.79 -25.71 -39.23
C ALA A 288 -1.52 -27.04 -38.92
N MET A 289 -1.55 -27.98 -39.86
CA MET A 289 -2.16 -29.31 -39.69
C MET A 289 -1.16 -30.37 -39.22
N TRP A 290 0.11 -29.99 -39.03
CA TRP A 290 1.14 -30.92 -38.61
C TRP A 290 0.82 -31.50 -37.22
N LYS A 291 1.22 -32.75 -37.00
CA LYS A 291 1.09 -33.47 -35.74
C LYS A 291 2.29 -34.38 -35.56
N LEU A 292 2.80 -34.44 -34.33
CA LEU A 292 3.88 -35.34 -33.97
C LEU A 292 3.37 -36.79 -33.97
N HIS A 293 3.58 -37.52 -35.07
CA HIS A 293 3.09 -38.90 -35.23
C HIS A 293 4.11 -39.99 -34.85
N GLY A 294 5.23 -39.63 -34.23
CA GLY A 294 6.26 -40.60 -33.82
C GLY A 294 6.95 -41.29 -34.99
N GLU A 295 6.86 -40.74 -36.21
CA GLU A 295 7.52 -41.29 -37.39
C GLU A 295 9.05 -41.23 -37.24
N PRO A 296 9.75 -42.39 -37.24
CA PRO A 296 11.19 -42.44 -36.98
C PRO A 296 12.00 -41.57 -37.96
N THR A 297 11.63 -41.57 -39.25
CA THR A 297 12.28 -40.78 -40.30
C THR A 297 12.23 -39.28 -40.01
N VAL A 298 11.05 -38.77 -39.62
CA VAL A 298 10.84 -37.35 -39.31
C VAL A 298 11.61 -36.96 -38.04
N LEU A 299 11.54 -37.78 -36.99
CA LEU A 299 12.22 -37.53 -35.72
C LEU A 299 13.76 -37.51 -35.87
N VAL A 300 14.33 -38.45 -36.61
CA VAL A 300 15.79 -38.49 -36.85
C VAL A 300 16.24 -37.30 -37.70
N THR A 301 15.43 -36.90 -38.70
CA THR A 301 15.70 -35.69 -39.50
C THR A 301 15.71 -34.44 -38.63
N LEU A 302 14.70 -34.28 -37.77
CA LEU A 302 14.63 -33.17 -36.81
C LEU A 302 15.80 -33.20 -35.83
N ALA A 303 16.20 -34.37 -35.33
CA ALA A 303 17.35 -34.48 -34.41
C ALA A 303 18.64 -33.94 -35.04
N HIS A 304 18.88 -34.21 -36.33
CA HIS A 304 20.02 -33.62 -37.05
C HIS A 304 19.92 -32.10 -37.17
N ILE A 305 18.73 -31.54 -37.40
CA ILE A 305 18.53 -30.08 -37.44
C ILE A 305 18.76 -29.47 -36.05
N PHE A 306 18.16 -30.05 -35.00
CA PHE A 306 18.28 -29.60 -33.62
C PHE A 306 19.71 -29.67 -33.09
N ASN A 307 20.54 -30.58 -33.60
CA ASN A 307 21.96 -30.59 -33.28
C ASN A 307 22.65 -29.25 -33.62
N HIS A 308 22.30 -28.60 -34.73
CA HIS A 308 22.88 -27.30 -35.09
C HIS A 308 22.05 -26.13 -34.56
N PHE A 309 20.75 -26.31 -34.37
CA PHE A 309 19.82 -25.26 -33.94
C PHE A 309 19.87 -24.99 -32.43
N ALA A 310 19.93 -26.03 -31.59
CA ALA A 310 19.84 -25.88 -30.13
C ALA A 310 20.93 -24.98 -29.52
N PRO A 311 22.22 -25.10 -29.91
CA PRO A 311 23.27 -24.21 -29.37
C PRO A 311 23.09 -22.75 -29.76
N LEU A 312 22.46 -22.46 -30.90
CA LEU A 312 22.14 -21.10 -31.32
C LEU A 312 21.01 -20.51 -30.48
N MET A 313 20.04 -21.34 -30.05
CA MET A 313 18.91 -20.93 -29.21
C MET A 313 19.28 -20.66 -27.75
N CYS A 314 20.54 -20.79 -27.37
CA CYS A 314 21.07 -20.29 -26.09
C CYS A 314 21.56 -18.83 -26.18
N LYS A 315 21.60 -18.22 -27.38
CA LYS A 315 22.08 -16.84 -27.57
C LYS A 315 20.90 -15.86 -27.57
N VAL A 316 20.92 -14.89 -26.65
CA VAL A 316 19.83 -13.90 -26.43
C VAL A 316 19.35 -13.25 -27.73
N TYR A 317 20.29 -12.71 -28.54
CA TYR A 317 19.96 -12.01 -29.78
C TYR A 317 19.23 -12.93 -30.78
N LEU A 318 19.67 -14.19 -30.93
CA LEU A 318 19.06 -15.13 -31.87
C LEU A 318 17.68 -15.58 -31.41
N VAL A 319 17.48 -15.74 -30.09
CA VAL A 319 16.16 -16.06 -29.54
C VAL A 319 15.18 -14.93 -29.81
N GLU A 320 15.59 -13.68 -29.61
CA GLU A 320 14.74 -12.50 -29.86
C GLU A 320 14.47 -12.28 -31.35
N ASP A 321 15.49 -12.31 -32.20
CA ASP A 321 15.35 -11.93 -33.61
C ASP A 321 14.82 -13.07 -34.49
N VAL A 322 15.09 -14.32 -34.12
CA VAL A 322 14.77 -15.50 -34.96
C VAL A 322 13.61 -16.30 -34.38
N LEU A 323 13.76 -16.82 -33.15
CA LEU A 323 12.76 -17.72 -32.57
C LEU A 323 11.47 -16.98 -32.18
N MET A 324 11.58 -15.85 -31.49
CA MET A 324 10.41 -15.08 -31.07
C MET A 324 9.60 -14.61 -32.29
N ASN A 325 10.26 -14.02 -33.29
CA ASN A 325 9.60 -13.59 -34.54
C ASN A 325 8.96 -14.75 -35.31
N PHE A 326 9.62 -15.91 -35.37
CA PHE A 326 9.02 -17.12 -35.97
C PHE A 326 7.74 -17.55 -35.25
N LEU A 327 7.76 -17.60 -33.91
CA LEU A 327 6.58 -17.98 -33.13
C LEU A 327 5.46 -16.94 -33.20
N LEU A 328 5.81 -15.65 -33.26
CA LEU A 328 4.87 -14.55 -33.49
C LEU A 328 4.21 -14.67 -34.87
N GLY A 329 4.99 -14.99 -35.92
CA GLY A 329 4.51 -15.24 -37.28
C GLY A 329 3.49 -16.39 -37.38
N ILE A 330 3.57 -17.42 -36.51
CA ILE A 330 2.56 -18.48 -36.44
C ILE A 330 1.20 -17.94 -35.98
N LEU A 331 1.18 -16.87 -35.20
CA LEU A 331 -0.02 -16.25 -34.62
C LEU A 331 -0.60 -15.10 -35.48
N GLU A 332 0.08 -14.69 -36.56
CA GLU A 332 -0.35 -13.57 -37.44
C GLU A 332 -1.65 -13.86 -38.20
N GLY A 333 -2.02 -15.13 -38.39
CA GLY A 333 -3.26 -15.55 -39.08
C GLY A 333 -4.56 -15.18 -38.36
N GLY A 334 -4.49 -14.65 -37.13
CA GLY A 334 -5.65 -14.44 -36.27
C GLY A 334 -6.24 -15.74 -35.73
N GLY A 335 -7.01 -15.66 -34.64
CA GLY A 335 -7.62 -16.82 -33.99
C GLY A 335 -7.47 -16.84 -32.47
N SER A 336 -8.17 -17.76 -31.80
CA SER A 336 -7.90 -18.07 -30.39
C SER A 336 -6.56 -18.80 -30.28
N VAL A 337 -5.86 -18.67 -29.15
CA VAL A 337 -4.66 -19.48 -28.87
C VAL A 337 -4.97 -20.99 -28.94
N ASP A 338 -6.23 -21.38 -28.73
CA ASP A 338 -6.72 -22.76 -28.91
C ASP A 338 -6.55 -23.31 -30.34
N GLU A 339 -6.43 -22.43 -31.34
CA GLU A 339 -6.41 -22.77 -32.77
C GLU A 339 -4.97 -22.99 -33.30
N HIS A 340 -3.94 -22.86 -32.45
CA HIS A 340 -2.53 -23.00 -32.84
C HIS A 340 -1.82 -24.17 -32.13
N PRO A 341 -2.14 -25.44 -32.47
CA PRO A 341 -1.49 -26.61 -31.87
C PRO A 341 0.00 -26.69 -32.18
N LEU A 342 0.44 -26.05 -33.28
CA LEU A 342 1.82 -26.08 -33.74
C LEU A 342 2.83 -25.57 -32.70
N ILE A 343 2.49 -24.51 -31.95
CA ILE A 343 3.39 -23.99 -30.90
C ILE A 343 3.58 -25.04 -29.79
N GLN A 344 2.50 -25.74 -29.40
CA GLN A 344 2.60 -26.80 -28.39
C GLN A 344 3.50 -27.93 -28.87
N GLN A 345 3.32 -28.36 -30.12
CA GLN A 345 4.10 -29.45 -30.70
C GLN A 345 5.57 -29.08 -30.92
N LEU A 346 5.87 -27.81 -31.25
CA LEU A 346 7.24 -27.31 -31.32
C LEU A 346 7.91 -27.33 -29.94
N LEU A 347 7.19 -26.96 -28.89
CA LEU A 347 7.68 -27.06 -27.52
C LEU A 347 7.90 -28.53 -27.11
N ASP A 348 7.00 -29.45 -27.48
CA ASP A 348 7.21 -30.89 -27.30
C ASP A 348 8.51 -31.37 -27.97
N LEU A 349 8.79 -30.89 -29.19
CA LEU A 349 10.04 -31.17 -29.89
C LEU A 349 11.26 -30.59 -29.17
N PHE A 350 11.17 -29.36 -28.63
CA PHE A 350 12.28 -28.74 -27.90
C PHE A 350 12.63 -29.60 -26.69
N TRP A 351 11.64 -29.97 -25.88
CA TRP A 351 11.83 -30.85 -24.71
C TRP A 351 12.23 -32.30 -25.07
N LEU A 352 12.02 -32.73 -26.32
CA LEU A 352 12.38 -34.07 -26.79
C LEU A 352 13.81 -34.13 -27.36
N LEU A 353 14.24 -33.11 -28.11
CA LEU A 353 15.43 -33.14 -28.97
C LEU A 353 16.60 -32.27 -28.47
N MET A 354 16.34 -31.29 -27.62
CA MET A 354 17.39 -30.45 -27.01
C MET A 354 17.80 -31.00 -25.64
N GLU A 355 18.97 -30.61 -25.15
CA GLU A 355 19.38 -30.92 -23.78
C GLU A 355 18.67 -30.03 -22.76
N ASP A 356 18.52 -30.50 -21.51
CA ASP A 356 17.78 -29.77 -20.46
C ASP A 356 18.29 -28.34 -20.27
N HIS A 357 19.62 -28.15 -20.28
CA HIS A 357 20.23 -26.83 -20.13
C HIS A 357 19.97 -25.91 -21.34
N GLU A 358 19.89 -26.47 -22.55
CA GLU A 358 19.61 -25.73 -23.79
C GLU A 358 18.14 -25.25 -23.82
N VAL A 359 17.18 -26.13 -23.49
CA VAL A 359 15.75 -25.76 -23.44
C VAL A 359 15.49 -24.74 -22.36
N ASN A 360 16.08 -24.94 -21.18
CA ASN A 360 15.94 -24.05 -20.05
C ASN A 360 16.42 -22.63 -20.41
N GLU A 361 17.64 -22.51 -20.95
CA GLU A 361 18.17 -21.20 -21.36
C GLU A 361 17.36 -20.58 -22.51
N CYS A 362 16.98 -21.37 -23.52
CA CYS A 362 16.11 -20.91 -24.62
C CYS A 362 14.77 -20.34 -24.11
N LEU A 363 14.06 -21.08 -23.25
CA LEU A 363 12.79 -20.64 -22.68
C LEU A 363 12.94 -19.41 -21.78
N LYS A 364 14.01 -19.36 -20.97
CA LYS A 364 14.33 -18.21 -20.14
C LYS A 364 14.54 -16.96 -20.99
N GLN A 365 15.40 -17.05 -22.01
CA GLN A 365 15.69 -15.92 -22.90
C GLN A 365 14.48 -15.50 -23.74
N LEU A 366 13.67 -16.46 -24.20
CA LEU A 366 12.43 -16.18 -24.92
C LEU A 366 11.44 -15.41 -24.05
N MET A 367 11.24 -15.85 -22.80
CA MET A 367 10.33 -15.19 -21.88
C MET A 367 10.85 -13.80 -21.47
N MET A 368 12.14 -13.66 -21.18
CA MET A 368 12.74 -12.36 -20.88
C MET A 368 12.64 -11.40 -22.06
N SER A 369 12.84 -11.88 -23.29
CA SER A 369 12.68 -11.08 -24.50
C SER A 369 11.24 -10.64 -24.71
N LEU A 370 10.26 -11.53 -24.48
CA LEU A 370 8.83 -11.17 -24.53
C LEU A 370 8.45 -10.15 -23.46
N LEU A 371 8.95 -10.29 -22.23
CA LEU A 371 8.71 -9.32 -21.16
C LEU A 371 9.32 -7.96 -21.49
N ARG A 372 10.54 -7.91 -22.03
CA ARG A 372 11.17 -6.67 -22.50
C ARG A 372 10.37 -6.05 -23.65
N ALA A 373 10.06 -6.82 -24.68
CA ALA A 373 9.28 -6.36 -25.83
C ALA A 373 7.92 -5.82 -25.38
N TYR A 374 7.22 -6.50 -24.47
CA TYR A 374 5.96 -6.03 -23.91
C TYR A 374 6.10 -4.71 -23.13
N ARG A 375 7.15 -4.57 -22.30
CA ARG A 375 7.38 -3.38 -21.45
C ARG A 375 7.78 -2.14 -22.25
N PHE A 376 8.55 -2.32 -23.32
CA PHE A 376 9.21 -1.23 -24.03
C PHE A 376 8.64 -0.96 -25.43
N SER A 377 7.70 -1.78 -25.89
CA SER A 377 7.04 -1.51 -27.18
C SER A 377 6.24 -0.20 -27.13
N PRO A 378 6.25 0.57 -28.24
CA PRO A 378 5.45 1.77 -28.34
C PRO A 378 3.97 1.42 -28.15
N ILE A 379 3.26 2.31 -27.46
CA ILE A 379 1.83 2.20 -27.26
C ILE A 379 1.17 2.85 -28.47
N ILE A 380 0.77 2.01 -29.40
CA ILE A 380 -0.05 2.39 -30.54
C ILE A 380 -1.55 2.31 -30.15
N PRO A 381 -2.45 3.07 -30.80
CA PRO A 381 -3.86 3.17 -30.39
C PRO A 381 -4.65 1.84 -30.31
N ASP A 382 -4.19 0.77 -30.97
CA ASP A 382 -4.83 -0.54 -30.94
C ASP A 382 -4.22 -1.51 -29.92
N LEU A 383 -3.13 -1.13 -29.23
CA LEU A 383 -2.32 -2.00 -28.36
C LEU A 383 -1.87 -3.30 -29.05
N GLY A 384 -1.73 -3.28 -30.39
CA GLY A 384 -1.51 -4.47 -31.20
C GLY A 384 -0.27 -5.27 -30.77
N PHE A 385 0.84 -4.59 -30.50
CA PHE A 385 2.08 -5.21 -30.02
C PHE A 385 1.89 -5.92 -28.69
N GLN A 386 1.30 -5.24 -27.69
CA GLN A 386 1.08 -5.79 -26.36
C GLN A 386 0.17 -7.03 -26.40
N ILE A 387 -0.89 -6.97 -27.21
CA ILE A 387 -1.81 -8.09 -27.44
C ILE A 387 -1.05 -9.27 -28.06
N HIS A 388 -0.21 -9.01 -29.07
CA HIS A 388 0.51 -10.05 -29.78
C HIS A 388 1.53 -10.78 -28.89
N PHE A 389 2.30 -10.04 -28.08
CA PHE A 389 3.23 -10.66 -27.12
C PHE A 389 2.50 -11.48 -26.05
N LEU A 390 1.39 -10.99 -25.49
CA LEU A 390 0.61 -11.74 -24.50
C LEU A 390 -0.04 -13.00 -25.09
N ARG A 391 -0.47 -12.97 -26.35
CA ARG A 391 -0.97 -14.17 -27.04
C ARG A 391 0.12 -15.22 -27.15
N LEU A 392 1.35 -14.83 -27.53
CA LEU A 392 2.47 -15.77 -27.58
C LEU A 392 2.85 -16.29 -26.18
N THR A 393 2.93 -15.42 -25.17
CA THR A 393 3.12 -15.83 -23.77
C THR A 393 2.06 -16.83 -23.34
N THR A 394 0.78 -16.58 -23.66
CA THR A 394 -0.34 -17.49 -23.36
C THR A 394 -0.17 -18.83 -24.07
N ALA A 395 0.26 -18.83 -25.34
CA ALA A 395 0.54 -20.06 -26.08
C ALA A 395 1.66 -20.86 -25.41
N ILE A 396 2.80 -20.24 -25.10
CA ILE A 396 3.94 -20.92 -24.45
C ILE A 396 3.52 -21.50 -23.09
N LEU A 397 2.76 -20.75 -22.30
CA LEU A 397 2.31 -21.17 -20.97
C LEU A 397 1.21 -22.21 -20.97
N ARG A 398 0.59 -22.54 -22.11
CA ARG A 398 -0.30 -23.70 -22.20
C ARG A 398 0.46 -25.02 -22.14
N HIS A 399 1.71 -25.04 -22.61
CA HIS A 399 2.56 -26.21 -22.58
C HIS A 399 3.02 -26.49 -21.14
N GLU A 400 2.65 -27.66 -20.58
CA GLU A 400 2.82 -27.96 -19.15
C GLU A 400 4.27 -27.87 -18.68
N LYS A 401 5.21 -28.56 -19.35
CA LYS A 401 6.62 -28.56 -18.94
C LYS A 401 7.24 -27.17 -19.01
N SER A 402 6.97 -26.43 -20.10
CA SER A 402 7.46 -25.06 -20.26
C SER A 402 6.88 -24.12 -19.21
N ARG A 403 5.57 -24.21 -18.93
CA ARG A 403 4.91 -23.41 -17.88
C ARG A 403 5.54 -23.65 -16.52
N LYS A 404 5.71 -24.91 -16.10
CA LYS A 404 6.30 -25.24 -14.80
C LYS A 404 7.75 -24.80 -14.68
N TYR A 405 8.55 -24.96 -15.74
CA TYR A 405 9.93 -24.44 -15.77
C TYR A 405 9.95 -22.91 -15.60
N LEU A 406 9.14 -22.20 -16.40
CA LEU A 406 9.09 -20.74 -16.39
C LEU A 406 8.56 -20.19 -15.06
N LEU A 407 7.54 -20.82 -14.47
CA LEU A 407 7.00 -20.43 -13.17
C LEU A 407 8.02 -20.62 -12.03
N ASN A 408 8.85 -21.67 -12.09
CA ASN A 408 9.89 -21.91 -11.09
C ASN A 408 11.08 -20.95 -11.18
N ASN A 409 11.46 -20.55 -12.40
CA ASN A 409 12.78 -19.94 -12.64
C ASN A 409 12.72 -18.50 -13.20
N VAL A 410 11.59 -18.04 -13.75
CA VAL A 410 11.54 -16.81 -14.56
C VAL A 410 10.34 -15.91 -14.23
N LEU A 411 9.13 -16.47 -14.18
CA LEU A 411 7.88 -15.72 -14.12
C LEU A 411 7.49 -15.36 -12.69
N TYR A 412 8.20 -14.41 -12.07
CA TYR A 412 7.69 -13.74 -10.90
C TYR A 412 8.37 -12.37 -10.61
N PRO A 413 7.62 -11.28 -10.36
CA PRO A 413 6.19 -11.07 -10.59
C PRO A 413 5.90 -10.76 -12.07
N LEU A 414 4.82 -11.30 -12.63
CA LEU A 414 4.31 -10.91 -13.96
C LEU A 414 4.06 -9.40 -13.97
N THR A 415 4.98 -8.63 -14.54
CA THR A 415 4.87 -7.18 -14.57
C THR A 415 3.71 -6.76 -15.47
N PRO A 416 2.75 -5.99 -14.96
CA PRO A 416 1.63 -5.52 -15.74
C PRO A 416 2.02 -4.40 -16.72
N LEU A 417 1.14 -4.13 -17.68
CA LEU A 417 1.21 -3.04 -18.67
C LEU A 417 1.84 -1.77 -18.10
N ARG A 418 2.98 -1.38 -18.65
CA ARG A 418 3.47 -0.01 -18.58
C ARG A 418 2.84 0.77 -19.73
N VAL A 419 1.69 1.40 -19.51
CA VAL A 419 1.18 2.38 -20.49
C VAL A 419 1.80 3.73 -20.17
N LYS A 420 2.88 4.06 -20.87
CA LYS A 420 3.45 5.41 -20.98
C LYS A 420 2.39 6.36 -21.55
N GLU A 421 2.33 7.58 -21.03
CA GLU A 421 1.36 8.63 -21.38
C GLU A 421 1.45 9.09 -22.86
N ALA A 422 2.54 8.73 -23.56
CA ALA A 422 2.86 9.18 -24.92
C ALA A 422 1.87 8.76 -26.02
N GLY A 423 1.04 7.73 -25.81
CA GLY A 423 -0.01 7.32 -26.76
C GLY A 423 -1.43 7.84 -26.42
N LEU A 424 -1.61 8.48 -25.26
CA LEU A 424 -2.94 8.92 -24.81
C LEU A 424 -3.47 10.09 -25.64
N GLU A 425 -2.59 10.88 -26.25
CA GLU A 425 -2.99 11.99 -27.12
C GLU A 425 -3.69 11.51 -28.39
N GLU A 426 -3.24 10.42 -29.01
CA GLU A 426 -3.90 9.83 -30.17
C GLU A 426 -5.23 9.16 -29.80
N LEU A 427 -5.28 8.53 -28.62
CA LEU A 427 -6.47 7.83 -28.11
C LEU A 427 -7.56 8.79 -27.61
N ILE A 428 -7.15 9.88 -26.97
CA ILE A 428 -7.99 10.94 -26.41
C ILE A 428 -7.52 12.30 -26.98
N PRO A 429 -7.88 12.59 -28.25
CA PRO A 429 -7.47 13.84 -28.90
C PRO A 429 -8.07 15.08 -28.23
N THR A 430 -9.30 14.94 -27.73
CA THR A 430 -10.04 16.01 -27.05
C THR A 430 -10.10 15.73 -25.56
N THR A 431 -9.54 16.63 -24.77
CA THR A 431 -9.55 16.63 -23.30
C THR A 431 -10.75 17.41 -22.77
N TRP A 432 -11.16 17.09 -21.55
CA TRP A 432 -12.23 17.80 -20.85
C TRP A 432 -12.04 17.70 -19.34
N TRP A 433 -12.49 18.72 -18.61
CA TRP A 433 -12.52 18.78 -17.16
C TRP A 433 -13.70 19.66 -16.71
N PRO A 434 -14.25 19.44 -15.50
CA PRO A 434 -15.30 20.31 -14.98
C PRO A 434 -14.80 21.75 -14.80
N THR A 435 -15.60 22.73 -15.22
CA THR A 435 -15.34 24.17 -15.06
C THR A 435 -16.02 24.76 -13.81
N HIS A 436 -16.94 23.98 -13.22
CA HIS A 436 -17.69 24.27 -12.01
C HIS A 436 -17.60 23.08 -11.06
N PHE A 437 -17.10 23.31 -9.85
CA PHE A 437 -16.82 22.25 -8.86
C PHE A 437 -17.81 22.24 -7.67
N ASP A 438 -18.78 23.17 -7.65
CA ASP A 438 -19.82 23.20 -6.62
C ASP A 438 -20.83 22.07 -6.83
N LYS A 439 -20.83 21.10 -5.89
CA LYS A 439 -21.72 19.92 -5.87
C LYS A 439 -23.23 20.23 -5.83
N GLU A 440 -23.63 21.49 -5.62
CA GLU A 440 -25.04 21.87 -5.39
C GLU A 440 -25.72 22.57 -6.59
N ARG A 441 -25.01 22.86 -7.68
CA ARG A 441 -25.64 23.43 -8.90
C ARG A 441 -25.76 22.36 -9.98
N GLU A 442 -27.00 21.95 -10.27
CA GLU A 442 -27.29 21.22 -11.50
C GLU A 442 -26.73 21.94 -12.73
N PRO A 443 -26.28 21.21 -13.77
CA PRO A 443 -25.70 21.79 -14.98
C PRO A 443 -26.81 22.37 -15.87
N LYS A 444 -27.41 23.49 -15.48
CA LYS A 444 -28.39 24.22 -16.31
C LYS A 444 -27.73 25.24 -17.26
N ASP A 445 -26.44 25.55 -17.06
CA ASP A 445 -25.70 26.57 -17.83
C ASP A 445 -24.54 26.01 -18.67
N GLU A 446 -24.56 24.72 -19.08
CA GLU A 446 -23.49 24.15 -19.92
C GLU A 446 -23.64 24.55 -21.40
N SER A 447 -22.62 25.20 -21.97
CA SER A 447 -22.63 25.64 -23.38
C SER A 447 -22.71 24.45 -24.37
N ALA A 448 -23.16 24.70 -25.60
CA ALA A 448 -23.23 23.65 -26.63
C ALA A 448 -21.84 23.07 -26.98
N ASP A 449 -20.81 23.92 -26.99
CA ASP A 449 -19.43 23.54 -27.30
C ASP A 449 -18.79 22.72 -26.18
N GLU A 450 -19.06 23.06 -24.92
CA GLU A 450 -18.58 22.31 -23.75
C GLU A 450 -19.20 20.91 -23.70
N ARG A 451 -20.50 20.80 -23.98
CA ARG A 451 -21.18 19.50 -24.15
C ARG A 451 -20.57 18.65 -25.27
N LEU A 452 -20.20 19.26 -26.39
CA LEU A 452 -19.58 18.55 -27.51
C LEU A 452 -18.18 18.03 -27.14
N ARG A 453 -17.36 18.87 -26.47
CA ARG A 453 -16.04 18.50 -25.96
C ARG A 453 -16.11 17.38 -24.93
N ARG A 454 -17.04 17.47 -23.96
CA ARG A 454 -17.27 16.40 -22.97
C ARG A 454 -17.58 15.07 -23.64
N ARG A 455 -18.53 15.05 -24.58
CA ARG A 455 -18.89 13.82 -25.33
C ARG A 455 -17.71 13.27 -26.14
N ALA A 456 -16.86 14.13 -26.70
CA ALA A 456 -15.67 13.70 -27.43
C ALA A 456 -14.63 13.04 -26.52
N TYR A 457 -14.39 13.64 -25.34
CA TYR A 457 -13.53 13.09 -24.30
C TYR A 457 -14.07 11.76 -23.76
N GLU A 458 -15.36 11.67 -23.41
CA GLU A 458 -16.01 10.44 -22.94
C GLU A 458 -15.89 9.30 -23.96
N ARG A 459 -16.06 9.59 -25.26
CA ARG A 459 -15.81 8.60 -26.32
C ARG A 459 -14.35 8.14 -26.36
N GLY A 460 -13.40 9.05 -26.13
CA GLY A 460 -11.98 8.73 -25.98
C GLY A 460 -11.71 7.78 -24.81
N CYS A 461 -12.22 8.11 -23.63
CA CYS A 461 -12.13 7.29 -22.43
C CYS A 461 -12.74 5.89 -22.65
N GLN A 462 -13.89 5.79 -23.31
CA GLN A 462 -14.53 4.50 -23.60
C GLN A 462 -13.72 3.64 -24.57
N ARG A 463 -13.09 4.25 -25.59
CA ARG A 463 -12.17 3.53 -26.49
C ARG A 463 -10.97 3.01 -25.72
N LEU A 464 -10.36 3.83 -24.87
CA LEU A 464 -9.24 3.44 -24.02
C LEU A 464 -9.63 2.26 -23.12
N LYS A 465 -10.77 2.34 -22.42
CA LYS A 465 -11.28 1.27 -21.57
C LYS A 465 -11.42 -0.06 -22.32
N LYS A 466 -12.08 -0.07 -23.49
CA LYS A 466 -12.26 -1.28 -24.30
C LYS A 466 -10.93 -1.91 -24.76
N ARG A 467 -9.93 -1.10 -25.07
CA ARG A 467 -8.60 -1.60 -25.48
C ARG A 467 -7.86 -2.22 -24.30
N ILE A 468 -7.93 -1.59 -23.14
CA ILE A 468 -7.34 -2.10 -21.90
C ILE A 468 -7.98 -3.43 -21.51
N GLU A 469 -9.31 -3.55 -21.57
CA GLU A 469 -10.04 -4.77 -21.23
C GLU A 469 -9.51 -6.01 -21.96
N VAL A 470 -9.19 -5.91 -23.26
CA VAL A 470 -8.62 -7.01 -24.04
C VAL A 470 -7.27 -7.47 -23.49
N VAL A 471 -6.41 -6.52 -23.10
CA VAL A 471 -5.09 -6.83 -22.57
C VAL A 471 -5.20 -7.41 -21.16
N GLU A 472 -6.11 -6.88 -20.34
CA GLU A 472 -6.39 -7.43 -19.00
C GLU A 472 -6.95 -8.85 -19.07
N GLU A 473 -7.83 -9.13 -20.02
CA GLU A 473 -8.39 -10.46 -20.22
C GLU A 473 -7.30 -11.49 -20.54
N LEU A 474 -6.35 -11.16 -21.43
CA LEU A 474 -5.20 -12.01 -21.73
C LEU A 474 -4.31 -12.23 -20.49
N GLN A 475 -4.10 -11.20 -19.67
CA GLN A 475 -3.34 -11.36 -18.42
C GLN A 475 -4.07 -12.23 -17.39
N ILE A 476 -5.40 -12.11 -17.30
CA ILE A 476 -6.23 -12.98 -16.46
C ILE A 476 -6.16 -14.43 -16.97
N GLN A 477 -6.16 -14.65 -18.29
CA GLN A 477 -5.96 -15.98 -18.87
C GLN A 477 -4.59 -16.58 -18.51
N ILE A 478 -3.51 -15.78 -18.57
CA ILE A 478 -2.18 -16.20 -18.10
C ILE A 478 -2.24 -16.60 -16.62
N LEU A 479 -2.84 -15.77 -15.74
CA LEU A 479 -2.97 -16.10 -14.33
C LEU A 479 -3.76 -17.38 -14.10
N ARG A 480 -4.84 -17.62 -14.86
CA ARG A 480 -5.60 -18.88 -14.79
C ARG A 480 -4.76 -20.09 -15.17
N LEU A 481 -3.84 -19.97 -16.12
CA LEU A 481 -2.89 -21.04 -16.46
C LEU A 481 -1.91 -21.30 -15.30
N LEU A 482 -1.43 -20.25 -14.63
CA LEU A 482 -0.55 -20.38 -13.46
C LEU A 482 -1.27 -20.91 -12.22
N LEU A 483 -2.58 -20.67 -12.11
CA LEU A 483 -3.44 -21.20 -11.03
C LEU A 483 -4.06 -22.58 -11.36
N ASN A 484 -3.60 -23.23 -12.43
CA ASN A 484 -4.08 -24.56 -12.82
C ASN A 484 -3.71 -25.61 -11.75
N ASN A 485 -4.69 -26.45 -11.40
CA ASN A 485 -4.56 -27.54 -10.41
C ASN A 485 -4.78 -28.93 -11.02
N LYS A 486 -4.96 -29.02 -12.34
CA LYS A 486 -5.23 -30.28 -13.05
C LYS A 486 -3.96 -30.89 -13.66
N ASP A 487 -2.85 -30.16 -13.67
CA ASP A 487 -1.61 -30.50 -14.39
C ASP A 487 -0.60 -31.23 -13.50
N LYS A 488 -1.03 -32.33 -12.88
CA LYS A 488 -0.20 -33.14 -11.96
C LYS A 488 0.70 -34.16 -12.66
N THR A 489 0.79 -34.13 -13.99
CA THR A 489 1.45 -35.21 -14.75
C THR A 489 2.98 -35.20 -14.61
N THR A 490 3.56 -34.04 -14.30
CA THR A 490 5.02 -33.82 -14.23
C THR A 490 5.49 -33.22 -12.89
N GLY A 491 4.94 -33.68 -11.76
CA GLY A 491 5.24 -33.17 -10.41
C GLY A 491 4.11 -32.30 -9.83
N GLU A 492 4.41 -31.39 -8.90
CA GLU A 492 3.42 -30.49 -8.29
C GLU A 492 2.62 -29.71 -9.34
N ALA A 493 1.35 -29.44 -9.04
CA ALA A 493 0.49 -28.64 -9.92
C ALA A 493 0.95 -27.18 -9.97
N SER A 494 0.70 -26.50 -11.08
CA SER A 494 1.16 -25.11 -11.29
C SER A 494 0.72 -24.16 -10.17
N ARG A 495 -0.49 -24.36 -9.63
CA ARG A 495 -1.04 -23.54 -8.54
C ARG A 495 -0.15 -23.53 -7.29
N TYR A 496 0.41 -24.66 -6.87
CA TYR A 496 1.23 -24.72 -5.65
C TYR A 496 2.57 -24.03 -5.85
N ILE A 497 3.18 -24.20 -7.03
CA ILE A 497 4.39 -23.49 -7.42
C ILE A 497 4.13 -21.97 -7.39
N PHE A 498 3.00 -21.52 -7.97
CA PHE A 498 2.60 -20.11 -7.94
C PHE A 498 2.40 -19.61 -6.50
N LEU A 499 1.69 -20.36 -5.66
CA LEU A 499 1.43 -20.00 -4.27
C LEU A 499 2.73 -19.82 -3.47
N ASN A 500 3.67 -20.76 -3.59
CA ASN A 500 4.96 -20.69 -2.89
C ASN A 500 5.78 -19.48 -3.37
N LYS A 501 5.80 -19.18 -4.67
CA LYS A 501 6.44 -17.98 -5.22
C LYS A 501 5.74 -16.69 -4.76
N PHE A 502 4.41 -16.68 -4.72
CA PHE A 502 3.63 -15.55 -4.24
C PHE A 502 3.92 -15.27 -2.76
N ARG A 503 3.98 -16.30 -1.91
CA ARG A 503 4.35 -16.16 -0.50
C ARG A 503 5.77 -15.66 -0.31
N LYS A 504 6.74 -16.15 -1.09
CA LYS A 504 8.11 -15.62 -1.07
C LYS A 504 8.17 -14.14 -1.45
N PHE A 505 7.43 -13.73 -2.47
CA PHE A 505 7.32 -12.32 -2.83
C PHE A 505 6.70 -11.47 -1.72
N LEU A 506 5.66 -11.98 -1.06
CA LEU A 506 5.04 -11.30 0.07
C LEU A 506 6.01 -11.16 1.25
N GLN A 507 6.85 -12.16 1.49
CA GLN A 507 7.93 -12.12 2.49
C GLN A 507 8.94 -11.01 2.18
N GLU A 508 9.44 -10.95 0.94
CA GLU A 508 10.40 -9.93 0.49
C GLU A 508 9.85 -8.51 0.65
N ASN A 509 8.54 -8.31 0.42
CA ASN A 509 7.88 -7.02 0.59
C ASN A 509 7.52 -6.70 2.05
N ALA A 510 7.30 -7.70 2.91
CA ALA A 510 7.04 -7.51 4.33
C ALA A 510 8.31 -7.12 5.11
N SER A 511 9.45 -7.73 4.78
CA SER A 511 10.73 -7.48 5.45
C SER A 511 11.35 -6.12 5.08
N ASN A 512 11.09 -5.62 3.87
CA ASN A 512 11.63 -4.36 3.37
C ASN A 512 10.78 -3.13 3.76
N ARG A 513 10.54 -2.90 5.06
CA ARG A 513 9.74 -1.75 5.60
C ARG A 513 10.26 -0.34 5.26
N GLY A 514 11.26 -0.19 4.39
CA GLY A 514 11.79 1.12 3.95
C GLY A 514 12.17 1.24 2.47
N HIS A 515 12.27 0.14 1.72
CA HIS A 515 12.72 0.15 0.32
C HIS A 515 12.06 -0.98 -0.47
N PRO A 516 10.91 -0.75 -1.15
CA PRO A 516 10.38 -1.75 -2.06
C PRO A 516 11.46 -2.08 -3.09
N THR A 517 11.80 -3.36 -3.21
CA THR A 517 12.77 -3.86 -4.18
C THR A 517 12.39 -3.31 -5.56
N ALA A 518 13.38 -2.82 -6.30
CA ALA A 518 13.24 -2.15 -7.61
C ALA A 518 12.59 -3.00 -8.73
N LEU A 519 12.00 -4.15 -8.40
CA LEU A 519 11.50 -5.15 -9.33
C LEU A 519 10.09 -4.84 -9.87
N CYS A 520 9.27 -4.05 -9.17
CA CYS A 520 7.93 -3.69 -9.64
C CYS A 520 7.49 -2.31 -9.09
N PRO A 521 7.33 -1.27 -9.94
CA PRO A 521 6.75 0.00 -9.55
C PRO A 521 5.40 -0.17 -8.82
N PRO A 522 5.15 0.56 -7.72
CA PRO A 522 3.99 0.31 -6.86
C PRO A 522 2.63 0.39 -7.56
N GLU A 523 2.50 1.17 -8.62
CA GLU A 523 1.27 1.34 -9.41
C GLU A 523 0.82 0.02 -10.06
N TYR A 524 1.78 -0.84 -10.37
CA TYR A 524 1.56 -2.16 -10.97
C TYR A 524 0.96 -3.17 -10.00
N MET A 525 1.25 -3.04 -8.70
CA MET A 525 0.69 -3.90 -7.67
C MET A 525 -0.83 -3.82 -7.62
N VAL A 526 -1.38 -2.63 -7.85
CA VAL A 526 -2.82 -2.39 -7.90
C VAL A 526 -3.45 -3.17 -9.06
N CYS A 527 -2.90 -3.03 -10.26
CA CYS A 527 -3.38 -3.72 -11.45
C CYS A 527 -3.27 -5.25 -11.32
N PHE A 528 -2.16 -5.74 -10.75
CA PHE A 528 -1.94 -7.17 -10.51
C PHE A 528 -2.95 -7.72 -9.49
N LEU A 529 -3.24 -7.01 -8.40
CA LEU A 529 -4.24 -7.39 -7.40
C LEU A 529 -5.60 -7.67 -8.05
N HIS A 530 -6.12 -6.74 -8.85
CA HIS A 530 -7.43 -6.88 -9.50
C HIS A 530 -7.50 -8.12 -10.41
N ARG A 531 -6.45 -8.34 -11.20
CA ARG A 531 -6.38 -9.48 -12.12
C ARG A 531 -6.26 -10.80 -11.36
N LEU A 532 -5.51 -10.82 -10.25
CA LEU A 532 -5.39 -11.96 -9.37
C LEU A 532 -6.71 -12.28 -8.67
N ILE A 533 -7.42 -11.29 -8.14
CA ILE A 533 -8.77 -11.45 -7.57
C ILE A 533 -9.71 -12.08 -8.61
N THR A 534 -9.73 -11.55 -9.83
CA THR A 534 -10.58 -12.07 -10.92
C THR A 534 -10.22 -13.52 -11.27
N ALA A 535 -8.93 -13.86 -11.33
CA ALA A 535 -8.46 -15.21 -11.62
C ALA A 535 -8.82 -16.20 -10.49
N VAL A 536 -8.60 -15.82 -9.23
CA VAL A 536 -8.93 -16.63 -8.04
C VAL A 536 -10.43 -16.87 -7.95
N ARG A 537 -11.27 -15.84 -8.09
CA ARG A 537 -12.74 -15.98 -8.10
C ARG A 537 -13.21 -16.91 -9.21
N SER A 538 -12.59 -16.85 -10.39
CA SER A 538 -12.90 -17.77 -11.49
C SER A 538 -12.55 -19.22 -11.15
N CYS A 539 -11.37 -19.47 -10.58
CA CYS A 539 -10.95 -20.81 -10.15
C CYS A 539 -11.84 -21.36 -9.03
N TRP A 540 -12.20 -20.50 -8.07
CA TRP A 540 -13.09 -20.83 -6.96
C TRP A 540 -14.48 -21.22 -7.47
N ASN A 541 -15.10 -20.40 -8.32
CA ASN A 541 -16.41 -20.69 -8.89
C ASN A 541 -16.41 -21.96 -9.76
N GLU A 542 -15.30 -22.29 -10.44
CA GLU A 542 -15.17 -23.56 -11.17
C GLU A 542 -15.12 -24.77 -10.22
N ALA A 543 -14.47 -24.65 -9.07
CA ALA A 543 -14.48 -25.68 -8.02
C ALA A 543 -15.88 -25.85 -7.43
N CYS A 544 -16.61 -24.75 -7.21
CA CYS A 544 -17.97 -24.79 -6.67
C CYS A 544 -18.97 -25.48 -7.59
N ARG A 545 -18.86 -25.24 -8.91
CA ARG A 545 -19.70 -25.94 -9.89
C ARG A 545 -19.54 -27.46 -9.85
N LYS A 546 -18.38 -27.96 -9.40
CA LYS A 546 -18.11 -29.41 -9.26
C LYS A 546 -18.58 -29.98 -7.93
N SER A 547 -18.74 -29.13 -6.91
CA SER A 547 -19.14 -29.51 -5.55
C SER A 547 -20.24 -28.56 -5.05
N PRO A 548 -21.54 -28.85 -5.30
CA PRO A 548 -22.65 -27.94 -4.99
C PRO A 548 -22.81 -27.59 -3.50
N SER A 549 -22.16 -28.34 -2.61
CA SER A 549 -22.11 -28.10 -1.17
C SER A 549 -21.08 -27.04 -0.74
N SER A 550 -20.27 -26.53 -1.68
CA SER A 550 -19.24 -25.53 -1.40
C SER A 550 -19.74 -24.10 -1.50
N LEU A 551 -19.07 -23.20 -0.78
CA LEU A 551 -19.46 -21.80 -0.67
C LEU A 551 -19.06 -21.01 -1.91
N SER A 552 -19.98 -20.16 -2.38
CA SER A 552 -19.74 -19.25 -3.51
C SER A 552 -18.54 -18.35 -3.25
N SER A 553 -17.84 -17.92 -4.30
CA SER A 553 -16.77 -16.92 -4.14
C SER A 553 -17.30 -15.58 -3.58
N GLU A 554 -18.59 -15.27 -3.77
CA GLU A 554 -19.22 -14.09 -3.14
C GLU A 554 -19.31 -14.21 -1.63
N ASP A 555 -19.29 -15.44 -1.08
CA ASP A 555 -19.38 -15.77 0.34
C ASP A 555 -18.02 -16.18 0.94
N ALA A 556 -16.93 -15.90 0.22
CA ALA A 556 -15.58 -16.27 0.64
C ALA A 556 -15.16 -15.55 1.93
N TYR A 557 -14.41 -16.29 2.76
CA TYR A 557 -13.68 -15.80 3.93
C TYR A 557 -12.45 -16.69 4.18
N VAL A 558 -11.47 -16.20 4.95
CA VAL A 558 -10.31 -16.98 5.37
C VAL A 558 -10.61 -17.63 6.72
N PRO A 559 -10.56 -18.97 6.84
CA PRO A 559 -10.90 -19.65 8.09
C PRO A 559 -9.95 -19.28 9.24
N PRO A 560 -10.45 -18.95 10.45
CA PRO A 560 -9.61 -18.52 11.57
C PRO A 560 -8.56 -19.54 12.01
N GLN A 561 -8.79 -20.83 11.74
CA GLN A 561 -7.87 -21.93 12.02
C GLN A 561 -6.50 -21.71 11.36
N LEU A 562 -6.46 -21.00 10.22
CA LEU A 562 -5.22 -20.64 9.52
C LEU A 562 -4.29 -19.74 10.36
N PHE A 563 -4.83 -19.01 11.34
CA PHE A 563 -4.08 -18.02 12.12
C PHE A 563 -3.31 -18.62 13.29
N TYR A 564 -3.74 -19.78 13.78
CA TYR A 564 -3.20 -20.43 14.97
C TYR A 564 -2.78 -21.89 14.79
N ASN A 565 -3.00 -22.49 13.61
CA ASN A 565 -2.49 -23.83 13.31
C ASN A 565 -0.96 -23.87 13.14
N GLY A 566 -0.27 -22.75 12.91
CA GLY A 566 1.18 -22.69 12.73
C GLY A 566 1.69 -23.17 11.36
N LYS A 567 0.81 -23.43 10.38
CA LYS A 567 1.17 -23.89 9.03
C LYS A 567 1.45 -22.77 8.04
N VAL A 568 0.89 -21.58 8.29
CA VAL A 568 1.13 -20.38 7.48
C VAL A 568 2.01 -19.42 8.26
N ASP A 569 3.11 -19.01 7.63
CA ASP A 569 3.98 -17.97 8.15
C ASP A 569 3.50 -16.59 7.69
N TYR A 570 3.56 -15.63 8.60
CA TYR A 570 3.17 -14.23 8.39
C TYR A 570 4.34 -13.28 8.64
N PHE A 571 5.59 -13.75 8.59
CA PHE A 571 6.81 -12.92 8.50
C PHE A 571 6.92 -11.88 9.62
N ASP A 572 6.69 -12.30 10.86
CA ASP A 572 6.70 -11.46 12.07
C ASP A 572 5.67 -10.32 12.11
N LEU A 573 4.67 -10.31 11.22
CA LEU A 573 3.53 -9.38 11.31
C LEU A 573 2.78 -9.59 12.65
N GLN A 574 2.39 -8.49 13.30
CA GLN A 574 1.75 -8.56 14.61
C GLN A 574 0.38 -9.23 14.54
N ARG A 575 0.01 -9.91 15.63
CA ARG A 575 -1.34 -10.41 15.85
C ARG A 575 -2.11 -9.43 16.72
N LEU A 576 -3.43 -9.55 16.73
CA LEU A 576 -4.28 -8.72 17.58
C LEU A 576 -3.86 -8.76 19.05
N GLY A 577 -3.53 -9.95 19.57
CA GLY A 577 -3.04 -10.13 20.94
C GLY A 577 -1.54 -9.88 21.15
N GLY A 578 -0.83 -9.34 20.16
CA GLY A 578 0.60 -9.03 20.23
C GLY A 578 1.49 -10.06 19.54
N LEU A 579 2.65 -10.36 20.14
CA LEU A 579 3.64 -11.28 19.57
C LEU A 579 3.13 -12.72 19.54
N LEU A 580 3.31 -13.41 18.41
CA LEU A 580 2.86 -14.79 18.22
C LEU A 580 3.48 -15.75 19.26
N SER A 581 4.75 -15.55 19.63
CA SER A 581 5.44 -16.34 20.65
C SER A 581 4.80 -16.19 22.03
N HIS A 582 4.41 -14.96 22.40
CA HIS A 582 3.69 -14.69 23.63
C HIS A 582 2.32 -15.36 23.63
N LEU A 583 1.57 -15.26 22.52
CA LEU A 583 0.25 -15.89 22.40
C LEU A 583 0.30 -17.41 22.49
N LYS A 584 1.26 -18.05 21.81
CA LYS A 584 1.54 -19.48 21.92
C LYS A 584 1.78 -19.91 23.38
N LYS A 585 2.47 -19.09 24.18
CA LYS A 585 2.75 -19.36 25.60
C LYS A 585 1.52 -19.15 26.50
N THR A 586 0.82 -18.03 26.32
CA THR A 586 -0.28 -17.59 27.20
C THR A 586 -1.58 -18.35 26.92
N LEU A 587 -1.86 -18.72 25.67
CA LEU A 587 -3.11 -19.35 25.24
C LEU A 587 -2.95 -20.83 24.85
N LYS A 588 -1.88 -21.50 25.31
CA LYS A 588 -1.61 -22.93 25.00
C LYS A 588 -2.75 -23.87 25.41
N ASP A 589 -3.39 -23.61 26.54
CA ASP A 589 -4.45 -24.47 27.08
C ASP A 589 -5.76 -24.27 26.30
N ASP A 590 -6.00 -23.04 25.83
CA ASP A 590 -7.10 -22.72 24.91
C ASP A 590 -6.89 -23.37 23.53
N LEU A 591 -5.67 -23.37 23.00
CA LEU A 591 -5.35 -24.10 21.75
C LEU A 591 -5.57 -25.60 21.89
N ALA A 592 -5.17 -26.18 23.02
CA ALA A 592 -5.34 -27.61 23.27
C ALA A 592 -6.80 -28.01 23.49
N SER A 593 -7.61 -27.16 24.11
CA SER A 593 -9.01 -27.46 24.47
C SER A 593 -10.02 -27.06 23.38
N LYS A 594 -9.84 -25.91 22.72
CA LYS A 594 -10.78 -25.39 21.72
C LYS A 594 -10.43 -25.78 20.29
N ALA A 595 -9.15 -26.01 20.01
CA ALA A 595 -8.66 -26.33 18.67
C ALA A 595 -7.92 -27.67 18.58
N ASN A 596 -7.82 -28.46 19.66
CA ASN A 596 -7.10 -29.75 19.68
C ASN A 596 -5.64 -29.69 19.18
N ILE A 597 -4.98 -28.52 19.31
CA ILE A 597 -3.60 -28.31 18.88
C ILE A 597 -2.67 -28.35 20.10
N LEU A 598 -1.62 -29.19 20.05
CA LEU A 598 -0.55 -29.20 21.04
C LEU A 598 0.71 -28.55 20.47
N ILE A 599 1.22 -27.54 21.17
CA ILE A 599 2.51 -26.89 20.85
C ILE A 599 3.64 -27.75 21.39
N ASP A 600 4.67 -27.98 20.57
CA ASP A 600 5.90 -28.67 20.99
C ASP A 600 6.60 -27.85 22.10
N PRO A 601 6.90 -28.44 23.28
CA PRO A 601 7.63 -27.76 24.34
C PRO A 601 8.96 -27.13 23.88
N ALA A 602 9.60 -27.68 22.84
CA ALA A 602 10.82 -27.12 22.25
C ALA A 602 10.60 -25.77 21.56
N GLU A 603 9.45 -25.53 20.92
CA GLU A 603 9.11 -24.23 20.32
C GLU A 603 8.87 -23.15 21.39
N ILE A 604 8.40 -23.56 22.58
CA ILE A 604 8.17 -22.64 23.70
C ILE A 604 9.50 -22.24 24.36
N GLN A 605 10.49 -23.14 24.36
CA GLN A 605 11.84 -22.89 24.88
C GLN A 605 12.71 -22.06 23.92
N ALA A 606 12.61 -22.28 22.60
CA ALA A 606 13.37 -21.51 21.60
C ALA A 606 12.96 -20.01 21.51
N ALA A 607 11.81 -19.64 22.07
CA ALA A 607 11.33 -18.25 22.13
C ALA A 607 11.75 -17.50 23.42
N SER A 608 12.58 -18.12 24.25
CA SER A 608 13.17 -17.52 25.46
C SER A 608 14.35 -16.63 25.08
N MET A 609 14.21 -15.32 25.26
CA MET A 609 15.28 -14.33 25.08
C MET A 609 16.14 -14.17 26.36
N ASP A 610 16.24 -15.24 27.18
CA ASP A 610 16.95 -15.23 28.48
C ASP A 610 18.26 -16.04 28.49
N ASP A 611 18.68 -16.66 27.37
CA ASP A 611 19.97 -17.37 27.26
C ASP A 611 20.99 -16.59 26.43
N LEU A 612 21.27 -15.35 26.86
CA LEU A 612 22.50 -14.64 26.48
C LEU A 612 23.27 -14.35 27.76
N ASP A 613 23.89 -15.38 28.31
CA ASP A 613 25.19 -15.29 28.97
C ASP A 613 25.65 -16.72 29.32
N GLU A 614 26.91 -17.00 29.03
CA GLU A 614 27.66 -18.24 29.31
C GLU A 614 27.56 -19.35 28.24
N ASP A 615 28.38 -19.22 27.20
CA ASP A 615 29.30 -20.32 26.86
C ASP A 615 30.66 -19.74 26.48
N GLU A 616 31.59 -19.81 27.43
CA GLU A 616 33.02 -19.74 27.16
C GLU A 616 33.42 -20.96 26.34
N GLU A 617 33.91 -20.68 25.14
CA GLU A 617 34.45 -21.62 24.18
C GLU A 617 35.74 -22.28 24.75
N SER A 618 35.75 -23.60 24.87
CA SER A 618 36.99 -24.38 24.96
C SER A 618 36.99 -25.47 23.88
N GLY A 619 37.80 -25.28 22.82
CA GLY A 619 38.07 -26.37 21.87
C GLY A 619 38.51 -26.03 20.43
N ALA A 620 39.55 -25.21 20.26
CA ALA A 620 40.56 -25.28 19.19
C ALA A 620 40.17 -25.73 17.74
N ALA A 621 40.13 -24.78 16.80
CA ALA A 621 40.68 -24.98 15.46
C ALA A 621 41.12 -23.63 14.84
N GLN A 622 42.36 -23.61 14.35
CA GLN A 622 43.17 -22.49 13.88
C GLN A 622 42.55 -21.64 12.75
N ARG A 623 42.69 -20.30 12.83
CA ARG A 623 43.16 -19.41 11.74
C ARG A 623 43.44 -17.95 12.22
N PRO A 624 44.30 -17.19 11.53
CA PRO A 624 45.09 -16.10 12.14
C PRO A 624 44.47 -14.69 12.07
N PHE A 625 45.00 -13.87 12.97
CA PHE A 625 44.79 -12.47 13.36
C PHE A 625 44.62 -11.38 12.28
N GLY A 626 43.87 -10.32 12.65
CA GLY A 626 43.88 -8.99 12.02
C GLY A 626 42.99 -7.91 12.71
N ALA A 627 43.42 -7.42 13.89
CA ALA A 627 43.22 -6.13 14.59
C ALA A 627 41.97 -5.19 14.40
N ALA A 628 41.17 -5.12 15.48
CA ALA A 628 40.82 -3.97 16.38
C ALA A 628 40.41 -2.55 15.90
N GLY A 629 39.35 -2.01 16.56
CA GLY A 629 39.13 -0.57 16.75
C GLY A 629 37.79 -0.11 17.40
N VAL A 630 37.69 -0.16 18.75
CA VAL A 630 37.07 0.80 19.74
C VAL A 630 35.70 1.47 19.42
N GLY A 631 34.68 1.60 20.28
CA GLY A 631 34.44 1.34 21.71
C GLY A 631 33.14 2.08 22.16
N SER A 632 32.53 1.74 23.31
CA SER A 632 31.57 2.61 24.04
C SER A 632 31.09 2.01 25.39
N THR A 633 31.65 2.56 26.47
CA THR A 633 31.08 2.92 27.79
C THR A 633 29.97 2.12 28.49
N LEU A 634 30.36 1.67 29.69
CA LEU A 634 29.60 1.20 30.86
C LEU A 634 28.60 2.21 31.44
N VAL A 635 27.46 1.74 31.99
CA VAL A 635 27.02 2.01 33.39
C VAL A 635 26.18 0.81 33.91
N ARG A 636 26.56 0.29 35.08
CA ARG A 636 25.87 -0.64 35.99
C ARG A 636 26.07 -0.08 37.42
N PRO A 637 25.54 -0.65 38.52
CA PRO A 637 24.18 -1.05 38.94
C PRO A 637 23.86 -0.59 40.40
N SER A 638 22.72 -1.01 40.99
CA SER A 638 22.71 -1.40 42.42
C SER A 638 21.49 -2.22 42.88
N TRP A 639 21.73 -3.52 43.08
CA TRP A 639 21.39 -4.40 44.22
C TRP A 639 19.91 -4.57 44.68
N LEU A 640 19.25 -5.74 44.52
CA LEU A 640 19.45 -7.10 45.08
C LEU A 640 18.88 -7.32 46.49
N SER A 641 18.06 -8.37 46.62
CA SER A 641 18.16 -9.35 47.72
C SER A 641 17.46 -10.67 47.34
N SER A 642 18.27 -11.69 47.09
CA SER A 642 17.95 -13.13 47.16
C SER A 642 17.86 -13.59 48.65
N PRO A 643 17.67 -14.88 49.05
CA PRO A 643 18.63 -15.96 48.73
C PRO A 643 18.12 -17.44 48.72
N THR A 644 18.77 -18.23 47.85
CA THR A 644 19.44 -19.55 48.12
C THR A 644 18.68 -20.91 48.18
N PRO A 645 19.41 -22.02 47.88
CA PRO A 645 18.98 -23.13 47.02
C PRO A 645 19.20 -24.54 47.63
N GLY A 646 18.99 -25.62 46.85
CA GLY A 646 19.44 -26.96 47.26
C GLY A 646 19.16 -28.12 46.30
N ARG A 647 20.14 -28.38 45.40
CA ARG A 647 20.67 -29.67 44.88
C ARG A 647 19.84 -30.97 44.96
N ALA A 648 19.88 -31.73 43.83
CA ALA A 648 20.45 -33.09 43.66
C ALA A 648 19.59 -33.96 42.72
N ASN A 649 20.00 -34.16 41.47
CA ASN A 649 20.81 -35.30 40.96
C ASN A 649 20.09 -36.65 40.80
N ARG A 650 19.91 -37.09 39.53
CA ARG A 650 20.39 -38.36 38.91
C ARG A 650 19.49 -38.73 37.70
N PHE A 651 20.00 -38.77 36.46
CA PHE A 651 20.73 -39.89 35.81
C PHE A 651 19.84 -41.16 35.75
N LEU A 652 19.58 -41.85 34.62
CA LEU A 652 20.37 -42.17 33.41
C LEU A 652 19.43 -42.83 32.37
N SER A 653 19.72 -42.63 31.06
CA SER A 653 19.86 -43.67 30.01
C SER A 653 18.70 -44.59 29.62
N THR A 654 18.59 -45.19 28.43
CA THR A 654 19.20 -45.12 27.09
C THR A 654 18.44 -46.17 26.27
N ALA A 655 18.22 -45.89 24.97
CA ALA A 655 18.00 -46.83 23.87
C ALA A 655 16.89 -47.90 23.92
N ALA A 656 16.10 -47.97 22.84
CA ALA A 656 16.09 -49.09 21.88
C ALA A 656 14.72 -49.22 21.21
N VAL A 657 14.78 -49.35 19.88
CA VAL A 657 13.64 -49.61 19.00
C VAL A 657 13.34 -51.11 18.99
N SER A 658 12.04 -51.43 18.87
CA SER A 658 11.41 -52.71 18.50
C SER A 658 11.06 -53.71 19.62
N LEU A 659 9.74 -53.88 19.89
CA LEU A 659 8.93 -55.00 19.36
C LEU A 659 7.55 -55.10 20.06
N MET A 660 6.54 -55.41 19.24
CA MET A 660 5.24 -56.06 19.56
C MET A 660 4.10 -55.18 20.13
N MET A 661 3.12 -54.90 19.26
CA MET A 661 1.75 -54.54 19.62
C MET A 661 0.99 -55.77 20.16
N PRO A 662 0.04 -55.57 21.10
CA PRO A 662 -1.35 -55.81 20.71
C PRO A 662 -2.33 -54.71 21.16
N ARG A 663 -3.15 -54.34 20.17
CA ARG A 663 -4.46 -53.66 20.12
C ARG A 663 -5.16 -53.20 21.42
N ARG A 664 -5.29 -51.87 21.52
CA ARG A 664 -6.45 -50.97 21.81
C ARG A 664 -7.53 -51.37 22.83
N PRO A 665 -7.84 -50.41 23.73
CA PRO A 665 -9.18 -49.86 23.96
C PRO A 665 -9.37 -48.54 23.18
N LEU A 666 -10.63 -48.15 22.93
CA LEU A 666 -11.09 -47.02 22.12
C LEU A 666 -10.36 -45.70 22.42
N ALA A 667 -9.69 -45.15 21.41
CA ALA A 667 -8.90 -43.93 21.51
C ALA A 667 -9.78 -42.67 21.62
N GLN A 668 -9.40 -41.77 22.53
CA GLN A 668 -9.72 -40.34 22.44
C GLN A 668 -9.14 -39.78 21.13
N PRO A 669 -9.74 -38.75 20.50
CA PRO A 669 -9.19 -38.15 19.28
C PRO A 669 -7.72 -37.77 19.50
N GLU A 670 -6.84 -38.26 18.62
CA GLU A 670 -5.40 -37.97 18.66
C GLU A 670 -5.19 -36.45 18.55
N LYS A 671 -4.49 -35.87 19.52
CA LYS A 671 -4.14 -34.45 19.51
C LYS A 671 -3.07 -34.21 18.45
N VAL A 672 -3.29 -33.23 17.57
CA VAL A 672 -2.42 -32.95 16.42
C VAL A 672 -1.21 -32.14 16.88
N LYS A 673 0.01 -32.62 16.56
CA LYS A 673 1.25 -31.86 16.72
C LYS A 673 1.50 -31.09 15.42
N VAL A 674 1.58 -29.76 15.48
CA VAL A 674 1.88 -28.93 14.30
C VAL A 674 3.25 -28.27 14.44
N ARG A 675 4.04 -28.32 13.37
CA ARG A 675 5.33 -27.63 13.22
C ARG A 675 5.23 -26.61 12.08
N SER A 676 5.85 -25.45 12.25
CA SER A 676 5.99 -24.46 11.16
C SER A 676 7.11 -24.86 10.21
N LEU A 677 6.80 -25.02 8.92
CA LEU A 677 7.78 -25.25 7.86
C LEU A 677 8.09 -23.95 7.12
N PRO A 678 9.38 -23.67 6.78
CA PRO A 678 9.74 -22.59 5.87
C PRO A 678 9.00 -22.71 4.53
N VAL A 679 8.63 -21.58 3.91
CA VAL A 679 7.90 -21.54 2.63
C VAL A 679 8.55 -22.41 1.55
N GLU A 680 9.88 -22.46 1.52
CA GLU A 680 10.66 -23.20 0.52
C GLU A 680 10.62 -24.73 0.71
N GLN A 681 10.10 -25.21 1.84
CA GLN A 681 10.01 -26.64 2.18
C GLN A 681 8.58 -27.17 2.19
N ARG A 682 7.57 -26.32 1.93
CA ARG A 682 6.14 -26.71 1.95
C ARG A 682 5.72 -27.38 0.65
N THR A 683 5.21 -28.60 0.78
CA THR A 683 4.70 -29.42 -0.33
C THR A 683 3.18 -29.34 -0.48
N GLU A 684 2.65 -29.80 -1.62
CA GLU A 684 1.21 -29.99 -1.81
C GLU A 684 0.56 -30.82 -0.68
N GLU A 685 1.24 -31.85 -0.18
CA GLU A 685 0.74 -32.68 0.94
C GLU A 685 0.64 -31.90 2.24
N ASP A 686 1.54 -30.95 2.50
CA ASP A 686 1.48 -30.10 3.70
C ASP A 686 0.29 -29.14 3.69
N ILE A 687 -0.08 -28.68 2.49
CA ILE A 687 -1.18 -27.75 2.21
C ILE A 687 -2.52 -28.50 2.25
N GLU A 688 -2.69 -29.51 1.41
CA GLU A 688 -3.97 -30.22 1.23
C GLU A 688 -4.19 -31.33 2.28
N GLY A 689 -3.13 -32.02 2.72
CA GLY A 689 -3.14 -33.10 3.73
C GLY A 689 -3.40 -34.51 3.16
N SER A 690 -2.67 -35.53 3.64
CA SER A 690 -3.02 -36.96 3.49
C SER A 690 -2.27 -37.87 4.47
N HIS A 691 -2.97 -38.87 5.04
CA HIS A 691 -2.50 -39.97 5.91
C HIS A 691 -1.36 -39.65 6.89
N GLY A 692 -1.70 -39.01 8.02
CA GLY A 692 -0.81 -38.83 9.17
C GLY A 692 -0.20 -37.43 9.29
N ASN A 693 -0.29 -36.61 8.24
CA ASN A 693 -0.05 -35.17 8.28
C ASN A 693 -1.35 -34.42 8.00
N ASP A 694 -1.87 -33.85 9.06
CA ASP A 694 -3.14 -33.17 9.11
C ASP A 694 -3.07 -31.85 8.32
N GLY A 695 -3.71 -31.72 7.15
CA GLY A 695 -3.71 -30.52 6.26
C GLY A 695 -4.11 -29.17 6.91
N LEU A 696 -4.24 -28.08 6.13
CA LEU A 696 -4.36 -26.71 6.68
C LEU A 696 -5.55 -26.41 7.62
N LEU A 697 -6.60 -27.24 7.65
CA LEU A 697 -7.85 -26.93 8.37
C LEU A 697 -8.15 -27.90 9.53
N LEU A 698 -7.13 -28.54 10.12
CA LEU A 698 -7.35 -29.32 11.34
C LEU A 698 -7.37 -28.47 12.60
N GLY A 699 -8.09 -28.99 13.61
CA GLY A 699 -8.40 -28.25 14.82
C GLY A 699 -9.65 -27.37 14.74
N ARG A 700 -10.59 -27.73 13.85
CA ARG A 700 -11.87 -27.06 13.73
C ARG A 700 -12.68 -27.17 15.05
N PRO A 701 -13.28 -26.08 15.54
CA PRO A 701 -14.23 -26.15 16.64
C PRO A 701 -15.39 -27.09 16.28
N GLN A 702 -15.90 -27.87 17.25
CA GLN A 702 -16.99 -28.83 17.03
C GLN A 702 -18.31 -28.18 16.54
N GLU A 703 -18.42 -26.85 16.67
CA GLU A 703 -19.62 -26.06 16.40
C GLU A 703 -19.75 -25.60 14.93
N GLU A 704 -18.68 -25.67 14.13
CA GLU A 704 -18.73 -25.20 12.74
C GLU A 704 -19.15 -26.32 11.74
N PRO A 705 -20.04 -26.04 10.76
CA PRO A 705 -20.62 -27.05 9.86
C PRO A 705 -19.65 -27.59 8.81
N ASP A 706 -19.61 -28.91 8.57
CA ASP A 706 -18.67 -29.68 7.70
C ASP A 706 -18.67 -29.36 6.18
N GLN A 707 -18.98 -28.13 5.78
CA GLN A 707 -18.92 -27.67 4.40
C GLN A 707 -17.48 -27.39 3.95
N LEU A 708 -17.11 -27.98 2.80
CA LEU A 708 -15.90 -27.65 2.07
C LEU A 708 -16.03 -26.26 1.45
N MET A 709 -15.29 -25.27 1.98
CA MET A 709 -15.25 -23.90 1.48
C MET A 709 -14.74 -23.83 0.03
N SER A 710 -13.51 -24.28 -0.17
CA SER A 710 -12.76 -24.31 -1.43
C SER A 710 -11.47 -25.11 -1.22
N ASP A 711 -10.67 -25.27 -2.28
CA ASP A 711 -9.33 -25.85 -2.19
C ASP A 711 -8.47 -25.02 -1.21
N LYS A 712 -7.69 -25.67 -0.34
CA LYS A 712 -6.92 -24.97 0.71
C LYS A 712 -5.86 -24.05 0.10
N SER A 713 -5.31 -24.42 -1.05
CA SER A 713 -4.46 -23.56 -1.87
C SER A 713 -5.12 -22.23 -2.27
N LEU A 714 -6.42 -22.22 -2.61
CA LEU A 714 -7.14 -20.97 -2.96
C LEU A 714 -7.41 -20.09 -1.74
N LEU A 715 -7.65 -20.69 -0.58
CA LEU A 715 -7.75 -19.97 0.70
C LEU A 715 -6.44 -19.26 1.04
N GLU A 716 -5.32 -19.95 0.87
CA GLU A 716 -4.01 -19.37 1.16
C GLU A 716 -3.63 -18.25 0.17
N ILE A 717 -4.00 -18.36 -1.10
CA ILE A 717 -3.85 -17.25 -2.06
C ILE A 717 -4.73 -16.06 -1.67
N THR A 718 -5.96 -16.32 -1.21
CA THR A 718 -6.89 -15.26 -0.76
C THR A 718 -6.34 -14.52 0.45
N ASP A 719 -5.78 -15.22 1.43
CA ASP A 719 -5.05 -14.59 2.55
C ASP A 719 -3.85 -13.74 2.05
N GLY A 720 -3.10 -14.26 1.07
CA GLY A 720 -2.01 -13.51 0.44
C GLY A 720 -2.47 -12.25 -0.30
N ILE A 721 -3.66 -12.24 -0.91
CA ILE A 721 -4.29 -11.06 -1.54
C ILE A 721 -4.59 -9.98 -0.49
N VAL A 722 -5.17 -10.37 0.65
CA VAL A 722 -5.44 -9.46 1.78
C VAL A 722 -4.13 -8.85 2.28
N MET A 723 -3.10 -9.68 2.46
CA MET A 723 -1.78 -9.24 2.89
C MET A 723 -1.12 -8.30 1.86
N MET A 724 -1.22 -8.59 0.56
CA MET A 724 -0.71 -7.72 -0.52
C MET A 724 -1.37 -6.34 -0.49
N TYR A 725 -2.68 -6.28 -0.20
CA TYR A 725 -3.39 -5.01 -0.08
C TYR A 725 -2.87 -4.18 1.11
N ASN A 726 -2.64 -4.84 2.24
CA ASN A 726 -2.08 -4.21 3.43
C ASN A 726 -0.65 -3.68 3.20
N LEU A 727 0.21 -4.44 2.52
CA LEU A 727 1.62 -4.06 2.36
C LEU A 727 1.84 -2.87 1.43
N SER A 728 1.08 -2.76 0.33
CA SER A 728 1.40 -1.74 -0.70
C SER A 728 0.20 -1.13 -1.42
N VAL A 729 -0.84 -1.91 -1.76
CA VAL A 729 -1.87 -1.44 -2.71
C VAL A 729 -2.68 -0.26 -2.17
N HIS A 730 -3.08 -0.29 -0.89
CA HIS A 730 -3.91 0.78 -0.32
C HIS A 730 -3.26 2.17 -0.39
N GLN A 731 -1.93 2.24 -0.22
CA GLN A 731 -1.17 3.49 -0.30
C GLN A 731 -1.15 4.04 -1.72
N GLN A 732 -1.08 3.16 -2.72
CA GLN A 732 -1.04 3.55 -4.12
C GLN A 732 -2.40 4.03 -4.62
N LEU A 733 -3.48 3.37 -4.17
CA LEU A 733 -4.84 3.84 -4.42
C LEU A 733 -5.07 5.26 -3.89
N GLY A 734 -4.48 5.62 -2.74
CA GLY A 734 -4.54 7.00 -2.23
C GLY A 734 -3.72 8.00 -3.05
N LYS A 735 -2.49 7.63 -3.45
CA LYS A 735 -1.60 8.49 -4.25
C LYS A 735 -2.16 8.85 -5.62
N MET A 736 -2.94 7.96 -6.23
CA MET A 736 -3.51 8.16 -7.56
C MET A 736 -4.67 9.16 -7.58
N VAL A 737 -5.34 9.40 -6.44
CA VAL A 737 -6.39 10.43 -6.30
C VAL A 737 -5.80 11.84 -6.45
N VAL A 738 -4.54 12.02 -6.05
CA VAL A 738 -3.83 13.31 -6.16
C VAL A 738 -3.85 13.85 -7.59
N VAL A 739 -3.89 12.99 -8.62
CA VAL A 739 -4.00 13.44 -10.01
C VAL A 739 -5.33 14.15 -10.27
N ALA A 740 -6.43 13.73 -9.64
CA ALA A 740 -7.72 14.41 -9.75
C ALA A 740 -7.70 15.76 -9.04
N ASP A 741 -7.04 15.84 -7.88
CA ASP A 741 -6.82 17.09 -7.14
C ASP A 741 -5.95 18.05 -7.96
N ASP A 742 -4.86 17.58 -8.58
CA ASP A 742 -4.03 18.35 -9.49
C ASP A 742 -4.84 18.88 -10.68
N VAL A 743 -5.70 18.05 -11.30
CA VAL A 743 -6.60 18.50 -12.38
C VAL A 743 -7.50 19.63 -11.89
N HIS A 744 -8.03 19.53 -10.67
CA HIS A 744 -8.87 20.56 -10.07
C HIS A 744 -8.10 21.86 -9.82
N GLU A 745 -6.94 21.79 -9.17
CA GLU A 745 -6.10 22.97 -8.86
C GLU A 745 -5.66 23.70 -10.13
N TYR A 746 -5.19 22.97 -11.15
CA TYR A 746 -4.79 23.58 -12.43
C TYR A 746 -5.97 24.13 -13.22
N ALA A 747 -7.16 23.51 -13.13
CA ALA A 747 -8.37 24.05 -13.75
C ALA A 747 -8.81 25.37 -13.11
N VAL A 748 -8.75 25.47 -11.78
CA VAL A 748 -9.01 26.73 -11.04
C VAL A 748 -7.97 27.79 -11.41
N ALA A 749 -6.68 27.44 -11.39
CA ALA A 749 -5.60 28.36 -11.75
C ALA A 749 -5.71 28.88 -13.20
N LEU A 750 -6.12 28.02 -14.14
CA LEU A 750 -6.37 28.41 -15.53
C LEU A 750 -7.53 29.42 -15.62
N LYS A 751 -8.65 29.15 -14.94
CA LYS A 751 -9.81 30.04 -14.91
C LYS A 751 -9.46 31.41 -14.31
N ASP A 752 -8.75 31.41 -13.18
CA ASP A 752 -8.25 32.65 -12.56
C ASP A 752 -7.34 33.44 -13.50
N THR A 753 -6.51 32.74 -14.28
CA THR A 753 -5.64 33.36 -15.28
C THR A 753 -6.48 33.96 -16.41
N GLU A 754 -7.50 33.27 -16.91
CA GLU A 754 -8.43 33.78 -17.93
C GLU A 754 -9.19 35.02 -17.45
N GLU A 755 -9.62 35.04 -16.18
CA GLU A 755 -10.23 36.22 -15.57
C GLU A 755 -9.24 37.40 -15.45
N LYS A 756 -7.98 37.13 -15.07
CA LYS A 756 -6.92 38.15 -15.05
C LYS A 756 -6.62 38.71 -16.43
N ILE A 757 -6.63 37.86 -17.46
CA ILE A 757 -6.51 38.28 -18.87
C ILE A 757 -7.67 39.20 -19.26
N ALA A 758 -8.91 38.82 -18.95
CA ALA A 758 -10.08 39.62 -19.26
C ALA A 758 -10.09 41.00 -18.57
N ARG A 759 -9.47 41.10 -17.37
CA ARG A 759 -9.33 42.35 -16.60
C ARG A 759 -8.06 43.14 -16.93
N CYS A 760 -7.16 42.62 -17.77
CA CYS A 760 -5.87 43.24 -18.04
C CYS A 760 -6.01 44.52 -18.89
N PRO A 761 -5.49 45.68 -18.44
CA PRO A 761 -5.58 46.91 -19.22
C PRO A 761 -4.71 46.83 -20.49
N PRO A 762 -5.18 47.37 -21.65
CA PRO A 762 -4.46 47.30 -22.93
C PRO A 762 -3.12 48.06 -22.95
N ARG A 763 -2.78 48.82 -21.92
CA ARG A 763 -1.52 49.58 -21.78
C ARG A 763 -0.35 48.74 -21.22
N ARG A 764 -0.60 47.54 -20.69
CA ARG A 764 0.41 46.67 -20.07
C ARG A 764 0.61 45.38 -20.87
N ALA A 765 1.19 45.52 -22.06
CA ALA A 765 1.49 44.40 -22.94
C ALA A 765 2.47 43.39 -22.30
N ASP A 766 3.37 43.86 -21.43
CA ASP A 766 4.30 43.04 -20.64
C ASP A 766 3.59 42.02 -19.75
N ILE A 767 2.53 42.45 -19.04
CA ILE A 767 1.73 41.57 -18.17
C ILE A 767 0.85 40.66 -19.03
N MET A 768 0.31 41.18 -20.14
CA MET A 768 -0.53 40.42 -21.04
C MET A 768 0.22 39.22 -21.65
N ASP A 769 1.44 39.45 -22.15
CA ASP A 769 2.28 38.38 -22.69
C ASP A 769 2.58 37.30 -21.66
N GLU A 770 2.85 37.67 -20.40
CA GLU A 770 3.16 36.70 -19.34
C GLU A 770 1.93 35.90 -18.88
N LEU A 771 0.76 36.54 -18.83
CA LEU A 771 -0.51 35.86 -18.55
C LEU A 771 -0.90 34.89 -19.69
N GLN A 772 -0.65 35.24 -20.95
CA GLN A 772 -0.86 34.34 -22.10
C GLN A 772 0.08 33.14 -22.08
N LYS A 773 1.36 33.34 -21.73
CA LYS A 773 2.29 32.22 -21.51
C LYS A 773 1.80 31.33 -20.38
N SER A 774 1.41 31.91 -19.26
CA SER A 774 0.88 31.17 -18.10
C SER A 774 -0.38 30.37 -18.47
N GLN A 775 -1.31 30.97 -19.21
CA GLN A 775 -2.51 30.29 -19.72
C GLN A 775 -2.14 29.09 -20.59
N LYS A 776 -1.18 29.24 -21.50
CA LYS A 776 -0.71 28.14 -22.37
C LYS A 776 -0.09 27.01 -21.55
N VAL A 777 0.77 27.33 -20.58
CA VAL A 777 1.40 26.33 -19.70
C VAL A 777 0.37 25.58 -18.87
N PHE A 778 -0.59 26.28 -18.25
CA PHE A 778 -1.66 25.64 -17.48
C PHE A 778 -2.55 24.78 -18.36
N ALA A 779 -2.93 25.24 -19.57
CA ALA A 779 -3.74 24.46 -20.51
C ALA A 779 -3.01 23.19 -20.99
N GLU A 780 -1.72 23.28 -21.35
CA GLU A 780 -0.92 22.12 -21.74
C GLU A 780 -0.78 21.10 -20.60
N LYS A 781 -0.52 21.58 -19.38
CA LYS A 781 -0.43 20.73 -18.19
C LYS A 781 -1.77 20.06 -17.86
N LEU A 782 -2.87 20.79 -17.97
CA LEU A 782 -4.21 20.29 -17.70
C LEU A 782 -4.67 19.27 -18.74
N ASN A 783 -4.30 19.45 -20.02
CA ASN A 783 -4.51 18.44 -21.06
C ASN A 783 -3.79 17.12 -20.73
N HIS A 784 -2.54 17.21 -20.30
CA HIS A 784 -1.76 16.05 -19.89
C HIS A 784 -2.40 15.34 -18.68
N LEU A 785 -2.73 16.10 -17.63
CA LEU A 785 -3.36 15.56 -16.42
C LEU A 785 -4.75 14.97 -16.69
N SER A 786 -5.55 15.58 -17.56
CA SER A 786 -6.86 15.06 -17.99
C SER A 786 -6.73 13.69 -18.67
N ARG A 787 -5.77 13.53 -19.59
CA ARG A 787 -5.50 12.22 -20.23
C ARG A 787 -5.00 11.19 -19.23
N ARG A 788 -4.13 11.59 -18.29
CA ARG A 788 -3.66 10.72 -17.20
C ARG A 788 -4.80 10.29 -16.27
N LEU A 789 -5.74 11.19 -15.97
CA LEU A 789 -6.93 10.86 -15.18
C LEU A 789 -7.84 9.89 -15.93
N ALA A 790 -8.03 10.08 -17.25
CA ALA A 790 -8.78 9.14 -18.09
C ALA A 790 -8.15 7.75 -18.11
N TRP A 791 -6.82 7.67 -18.16
CA TRP A 791 -6.07 6.45 -17.90
C TRP A 791 -6.52 5.92 -16.55
N ILE A 792 -6.13 6.54 -15.43
CA ILE A 792 -6.34 6.01 -14.07
C ILE A 792 -7.78 5.52 -13.84
N ASN A 793 -8.80 6.24 -14.32
CA ASN A 793 -10.20 5.82 -14.22
C ASN A 793 -10.51 4.51 -14.98
N ALA A 794 -9.79 4.22 -16.06
CA ALA A 794 -9.95 3.00 -16.84
C ALA A 794 -9.28 1.75 -16.21
N THR A 795 -8.12 1.84 -15.54
CA THR A 795 -7.55 0.64 -14.85
C THR A 795 -7.84 0.54 -13.37
N ILE A 796 -8.06 1.65 -12.68
CA ILE A 796 -7.94 1.71 -11.22
C ILE A 796 -9.28 2.07 -10.61
N TYR A 797 -9.87 3.18 -11.03
CA TYR A 797 -11.17 3.63 -10.51
C TYR A 797 -12.35 3.21 -11.38
N SER A 798 -12.24 2.08 -12.09
CA SER A 798 -13.36 1.53 -12.84
C SER A 798 -14.38 0.87 -11.91
N LYS A 799 -15.63 0.71 -12.39
CA LYS A 799 -16.70 0.05 -11.63
C LYS A 799 -16.34 -1.40 -11.29
N GLU A 800 -15.67 -2.09 -12.21
CA GLU A 800 -15.22 -3.47 -12.01
C GLU A 800 -14.15 -3.54 -10.89
N LYS A 801 -13.21 -2.58 -10.87
CA LYS A 801 -12.18 -2.51 -9.82
C LYS A 801 -12.75 -2.13 -8.46
N MET A 802 -13.78 -1.28 -8.43
CA MET A 802 -14.53 -0.98 -7.22
C MET A 802 -15.15 -2.25 -6.62
N LEU A 803 -15.72 -3.12 -7.46
CA LEU A 803 -16.29 -4.39 -7.02
C LEU A 803 -15.23 -5.37 -6.49
N ASP A 804 -14.01 -5.34 -7.01
CA ASP A 804 -12.91 -6.15 -6.47
C ASP A 804 -12.49 -5.69 -5.06
N VAL A 805 -12.37 -4.39 -4.83
CA VAL A 805 -12.07 -3.83 -3.49
C VAL A 805 -13.24 -4.09 -2.54
N TYR A 806 -14.48 -4.00 -3.02
CA TYR A 806 -15.66 -4.35 -2.25
C TYR A 806 -15.69 -5.83 -1.86
N TRP A 807 -15.38 -6.73 -2.79
CA TRP A 807 -15.25 -8.15 -2.52
C TRP A 807 -14.18 -8.41 -1.44
N LEU A 808 -13.03 -7.74 -1.53
CA LEU A 808 -11.96 -7.84 -0.53
C LEU A 808 -12.43 -7.37 0.86
N LEU A 809 -13.19 -6.26 0.92
CA LEU A 809 -13.79 -5.78 2.17
C LEU A 809 -14.74 -6.82 2.77
N CYS A 810 -15.63 -7.42 1.97
CA CYS A 810 -16.55 -8.47 2.43
C CYS A 810 -15.79 -9.71 2.93
N VAL A 811 -14.73 -10.14 2.25
CA VAL A 811 -13.85 -11.23 2.71
C VAL A 811 -13.26 -10.91 4.08
N CYS A 812 -12.73 -9.69 4.28
CA CYS A 812 -12.18 -9.27 5.56
C CYS A 812 -13.23 -9.24 6.68
N ILE A 813 -14.40 -8.63 6.42
CA ILE A 813 -15.50 -8.55 7.39
C ILE A 813 -15.89 -9.96 7.86
N ARG A 814 -16.20 -10.87 6.93
CA ARG A 814 -16.58 -12.24 7.28
C ARG A 814 -15.45 -12.97 8.01
N THR A 815 -14.20 -12.79 7.59
CA THR A 815 -13.04 -13.39 8.27
C THR A 815 -12.94 -12.91 9.72
N ILE A 816 -13.13 -11.62 9.97
CA ILE A 816 -13.11 -11.04 11.32
C ILE A 816 -14.27 -11.59 12.16
N GLU A 817 -15.48 -11.67 11.61
CA GLU A 817 -16.66 -12.20 12.32
C GLU A 817 -16.48 -13.67 12.71
N HIS A 818 -16.00 -14.52 11.79
CA HIS A 818 -15.72 -15.92 12.11
C HIS A 818 -14.60 -16.04 13.13
N ALA A 819 -13.55 -15.21 13.02
CA ALA A 819 -12.45 -15.23 13.98
C ALA A 819 -12.89 -14.77 15.37
N ASP A 820 -13.75 -13.75 15.45
CA ASP A 820 -14.30 -13.24 16.70
C ASP A 820 -15.12 -14.31 17.45
N ASN A 821 -15.83 -15.17 16.72
CA ASN A 821 -16.58 -16.31 17.26
C ASN A 821 -15.67 -17.40 17.89
N THR A 822 -14.36 -17.40 17.60
CA THR A 822 -13.41 -18.34 18.25
C THR A 822 -13.03 -17.95 19.69
N GLY A 823 -13.58 -16.85 20.21
CA GLY A 823 -13.39 -16.41 21.59
C GLY A 823 -11.97 -15.88 21.85
N SER A 824 -11.23 -16.51 22.75
CA SER A 824 -9.85 -16.10 23.10
C SER A 824 -8.86 -16.31 21.95
N LEU A 825 -9.14 -17.23 21.03
CA LEU A 825 -8.29 -17.49 19.86
C LEU A 825 -8.33 -16.36 18.81
N PHE A 826 -9.29 -15.44 18.90
CA PHE A 826 -9.31 -14.20 18.11
C PHE A 826 -8.01 -13.40 18.26
N ALA A 827 -7.32 -13.52 19.40
CA ALA A 827 -6.04 -12.88 19.64
C ALA A 827 -4.95 -13.30 18.63
N PHE A 828 -5.07 -14.47 17.98
CA PHE A 828 -4.13 -14.96 16.96
C PHE A 828 -4.37 -14.37 15.57
N THR A 829 -5.50 -13.70 15.33
CA THR A 829 -5.79 -13.09 14.03
C THR A 829 -4.72 -12.06 13.67
N PRO A 830 -4.17 -12.07 12.44
CA PRO A 830 -3.26 -11.04 11.98
C PRO A 830 -3.94 -9.66 11.99
N GLU A 831 -3.25 -8.65 12.54
CA GLU A 831 -3.85 -7.31 12.70
C GLU A 831 -4.23 -6.66 11.36
N PHE A 832 -3.56 -7.07 10.27
CA PHE A 832 -3.78 -6.50 8.95
C PHE A 832 -5.20 -6.73 8.42
N TYR A 833 -5.95 -7.73 8.91
CA TYR A 833 -7.33 -7.93 8.50
C TYR A 833 -8.23 -6.74 8.88
N LEU A 834 -8.04 -6.19 10.08
CA LEU A 834 -8.74 -4.98 10.52
C LEU A 834 -8.27 -3.77 9.71
N ASN A 835 -6.96 -3.62 9.49
CA ASN A 835 -6.41 -2.53 8.67
C ASN A 835 -6.96 -2.55 7.25
N VAL A 836 -6.99 -3.72 6.60
CA VAL A 836 -7.52 -3.87 5.23
C VAL A 836 -9.01 -3.55 5.19
N ALA A 837 -9.81 -4.00 6.16
CA ALA A 837 -11.23 -3.65 6.21
C ALA A 837 -11.45 -2.13 6.29
N MET A 838 -10.72 -1.44 7.17
CA MET A 838 -10.81 0.03 7.31
C MET A 838 -10.29 0.76 6.06
N ASN A 839 -9.16 0.33 5.50
CA ASN A 839 -8.54 0.95 4.34
C ASN A 839 -9.33 0.70 3.05
N ALA A 840 -9.94 -0.48 2.89
CA ALA A 840 -10.83 -0.79 1.76
C ALA A 840 -12.12 0.04 1.84
N TYR A 841 -12.74 0.17 3.02
CA TYR A 841 -13.86 1.09 3.22
C TYR A 841 -13.50 2.54 2.87
N SER A 842 -12.36 3.02 3.37
CA SER A 842 -11.87 4.37 3.07
C SER A 842 -11.66 4.56 1.56
N ALA A 843 -11.08 3.56 0.88
CA ALA A 843 -10.86 3.61 -0.56
C ALA A 843 -12.18 3.68 -1.34
N LEU A 844 -13.14 2.80 -1.05
CA LEU A 844 -14.44 2.76 -1.71
C LEU A 844 -15.21 4.08 -1.55
N LYS A 845 -15.11 4.70 -0.38
CA LYS A 845 -15.78 5.96 -0.08
C LYS A 845 -15.11 7.17 -0.72
N ASN A 846 -13.79 7.25 -0.62
CA ASN A 846 -13.05 8.50 -0.90
C ASN A 846 -12.40 8.52 -2.28
N TYR A 847 -12.02 7.36 -2.85
CA TYR A 847 -11.17 7.33 -4.04
C TYR A 847 -11.93 7.03 -5.34
N PHE A 848 -13.00 6.24 -5.27
CA PHE A 848 -13.83 5.92 -6.45
C PHE A 848 -14.87 7.00 -6.79
N SER A 849 -15.19 7.87 -5.82
CA SER A 849 -16.10 9.01 -5.98
C SER A 849 -15.39 10.17 -6.70
N PRO A 850 -16.07 10.94 -7.58
CA PRO A 850 -17.48 10.89 -7.95
C PRO A 850 -17.81 9.94 -9.11
N ALA A 851 -16.81 9.32 -9.75
CA ALA A 851 -17.03 8.50 -10.94
C ALA A 851 -17.89 7.26 -10.68
N ASN A 852 -17.75 6.65 -9.50
CA ASN A 852 -18.59 5.56 -9.02
C ASN A 852 -18.95 5.81 -7.55
N SER A 853 -20.24 5.74 -7.22
CA SER A 853 -20.71 5.89 -5.85
C SER A 853 -20.71 4.54 -5.13
N MET A 854 -20.18 4.52 -3.90
CA MET A 854 -20.26 3.36 -3.00
C MET A 854 -21.71 2.95 -2.71
N GLU A 855 -22.67 3.88 -2.81
CA GLU A 855 -24.10 3.62 -2.60
C GLU A 855 -24.70 2.66 -3.66
N GLU A 856 -24.05 2.51 -4.82
CA GLU A 856 -24.48 1.59 -5.88
C GLU A 856 -24.06 0.13 -5.63
N LEU A 857 -23.30 -0.14 -4.56
CA LEU A 857 -22.78 -1.48 -4.28
C LEU A 857 -23.89 -2.46 -3.81
N PRO A 858 -23.81 -3.74 -4.22
CA PRO A 858 -24.79 -4.74 -3.82
C PRO A 858 -24.65 -5.02 -2.32
N GLY A 859 -25.72 -4.87 -1.55
CA GLY A 859 -25.68 -5.07 -0.09
C GLY A 859 -24.97 -3.94 0.69
N TYR A 860 -24.84 -2.74 0.11
CA TYR A 860 -24.20 -1.58 0.73
C TYR A 860 -24.60 -1.35 2.19
N GLU A 861 -25.91 -1.29 2.49
CA GLU A 861 -26.39 -1.02 3.84
C GLU A 861 -26.05 -2.14 4.85
N GLU A 862 -26.08 -3.39 4.40
CA GLU A 862 -25.75 -4.56 5.23
C GLU A 862 -24.26 -4.55 5.55
N THR A 863 -23.39 -4.42 4.53
CA THR A 863 -21.94 -4.32 4.71
C THR A 863 -21.52 -3.18 5.63
N LEU A 864 -22.17 -2.00 5.51
CA LEU A 864 -21.93 -0.91 6.46
C LEU A 864 -22.31 -1.29 7.89
N THR A 865 -23.40 -2.04 8.09
CA THR A 865 -23.88 -2.47 9.41
C THR A 865 -22.93 -3.49 10.03
N HIS A 866 -22.44 -4.46 9.25
CA HIS A 866 -21.44 -5.42 9.70
C HIS A 866 -20.12 -4.75 10.09
N LEU A 867 -19.61 -3.82 9.25
CA LEU A 867 -18.41 -3.08 9.59
C LEU A 867 -18.63 -2.15 10.82
N ALA A 868 -19.82 -1.55 10.95
CA ALA A 868 -20.16 -0.78 12.15
C ALA A 868 -20.16 -1.65 13.42
N ALA A 869 -20.67 -2.90 13.34
CA ALA A 869 -20.65 -3.85 14.45
C ALA A 869 -19.21 -4.21 14.86
N ILE A 870 -18.33 -4.49 13.87
CA ILE A 870 -16.90 -4.74 14.10
C ILE A 870 -16.24 -3.53 14.79
N LEU A 871 -16.43 -2.32 14.26
CA LEU A 871 -15.83 -1.09 14.83
C LEU A 871 -16.34 -0.83 16.26
N ALA A 872 -17.65 -0.96 16.49
CA ALA A 872 -18.29 -0.73 17.78
C ALA A 872 -17.86 -1.75 18.84
N LYS A 873 -17.63 -3.00 18.45
CA LYS A 873 -17.19 -4.07 19.35
C LYS A 873 -15.70 -3.98 19.66
N HIS A 874 -14.85 -3.79 18.64
CA HIS A 874 -13.42 -4.06 18.76
C HIS A 874 -12.55 -2.86 19.18
N PHE A 875 -13.01 -1.62 19.10
CA PHE A 875 -12.19 -0.44 19.50
C PHE A 875 -11.75 -0.45 20.97
N ALA A 876 -12.49 -1.16 21.83
CA ALA A 876 -12.21 -1.31 23.26
C ALA A 876 -12.09 -2.79 23.67
N ASP A 877 -11.81 -3.69 22.73
CA ASP A 877 -11.70 -5.13 22.99
C ASP A 877 -10.37 -5.45 23.70
N PRO A 878 -10.42 -6.11 24.88
CA PRO A 878 -9.22 -6.46 25.64
C PRO A 878 -8.35 -7.51 24.95
N ARG A 879 -8.88 -8.28 23.99
CA ARG A 879 -8.11 -9.26 23.20
C ARG A 879 -7.17 -8.60 22.20
N ILE A 880 -7.42 -7.32 21.88
CA ILE A 880 -6.55 -6.50 21.04
C ILE A 880 -5.58 -5.77 21.96
N VAL A 881 -4.27 -5.93 21.76
CA VAL A 881 -3.22 -5.33 22.61
C VAL A 881 -2.57 -4.13 21.93
N GLY A 882 -2.37 -4.18 20.61
CA GLY A 882 -1.72 -3.11 19.85
C GLY A 882 -2.45 -1.76 20.00
N THR A 883 -1.71 -0.72 20.37
CA THR A 883 -2.24 0.65 20.53
C THR A 883 -2.59 1.26 19.19
N ASP A 884 -1.74 1.07 18.18
CA ASP A 884 -1.89 1.67 16.85
C ASP A 884 -3.16 1.20 16.15
N ILE A 885 -3.48 -0.11 16.28
CA ILE A 885 -4.71 -0.67 15.71
C ILE A 885 -5.96 -0.20 16.47
N LYS A 886 -5.88 -0.05 17.81
CA LYS A 886 -6.98 0.53 18.60
C LYS A 886 -7.25 1.98 18.21
N ASP A 887 -6.20 2.77 18.04
CA ASP A 887 -6.32 4.15 17.57
C ASP A 887 -6.93 4.21 16.17
N SER A 888 -6.52 3.31 15.27
CA SER A 888 -7.09 3.18 13.92
C SER A 888 -8.58 2.81 13.95
N LEU A 889 -8.99 1.85 14.80
CA LEU A 889 -10.40 1.47 14.99
C LEU A 889 -11.23 2.64 15.54
N MET A 890 -10.70 3.37 16.52
CA MET A 890 -11.36 4.56 17.07
C MET A 890 -11.51 5.64 16.01
N GLN A 891 -10.48 5.91 15.21
CA GLN A 891 -10.53 6.87 14.11
C GLN A 891 -11.52 6.45 13.00
N ALA A 892 -11.59 5.16 12.69
CA ALA A 892 -12.56 4.63 11.74
C ALA A 892 -14.01 4.77 12.26
N LEU A 893 -14.26 4.47 13.54
CA LEU A 893 -15.56 4.65 14.18
C LEU A 893 -15.97 6.13 14.21
N ALA A 894 -15.02 7.01 14.55
CA ALA A 894 -15.14 8.46 14.48
C ALA A 894 -15.56 8.92 13.06
N SER A 895 -14.88 8.44 12.02
CA SER A 895 -15.26 8.71 10.63
C SER A 895 -16.66 8.17 10.30
N TYR A 896 -17.03 6.99 10.81
CA TYR A 896 -18.35 6.37 10.61
C TYR A 896 -19.51 7.23 11.15
N VAL A 897 -19.38 7.74 12.37
CA VAL A 897 -20.44 8.57 12.98
C VAL A 897 -20.56 9.95 12.32
N CYS A 898 -19.61 10.31 11.44
CA CYS A 898 -19.65 11.59 10.74
C CYS A 898 -20.61 11.65 9.56
N TYR A 899 -21.07 10.52 9.01
CA TYR A 899 -21.90 10.55 7.80
C TYR A 899 -23.26 9.92 8.05
N PRO A 900 -24.37 10.48 7.53
CA PRO A 900 -25.72 10.01 7.85
C PRO A 900 -25.94 8.51 7.58
N GLN A 901 -25.44 7.98 6.47
CA GLN A 901 -25.66 6.56 6.10
C GLN A 901 -24.86 5.61 6.99
N SER A 902 -23.59 5.91 7.27
CA SER A 902 -22.77 5.10 8.18
C SER A 902 -23.21 5.25 9.64
N LEU A 903 -23.74 6.41 10.05
CA LEU A 903 -24.35 6.59 11.37
C LEU A 903 -25.62 5.74 11.51
N ARG A 904 -26.49 5.71 10.49
CA ARG A 904 -27.65 4.80 10.46
C ARG A 904 -27.23 3.34 10.58
N ALA A 905 -26.09 2.95 9.99
CA ALA A 905 -25.56 1.60 10.14
C ALA A 905 -25.18 1.30 11.59
N VAL A 906 -24.54 2.24 12.31
CA VAL A 906 -24.28 2.13 13.76
C VAL A 906 -25.59 2.04 14.56
N GLU A 907 -26.66 2.73 14.14
CA GLU A 907 -27.97 2.65 14.80
C GLU A 907 -28.69 1.30 14.59
N ARG A 908 -28.37 0.58 13.51
CA ARG A 908 -28.95 -0.72 13.16
C ARG A 908 -28.28 -1.92 13.83
N ILE A 909 -27.08 -1.76 14.40
CA ILE A 909 -26.39 -2.87 15.08
C ILE A 909 -27.19 -3.34 16.32
N PRO A 910 -26.98 -4.58 16.80
CA PRO A 910 -27.70 -5.12 17.96
C PRO A 910 -27.63 -4.21 19.19
N GLU A 911 -28.72 -4.12 19.93
CA GLU A 911 -28.85 -3.20 21.08
C GLU A 911 -27.77 -3.43 22.14
N GLU A 912 -27.49 -4.68 22.48
CA GLU A 912 -26.43 -5.05 23.42
C GLU A 912 -25.07 -4.48 23.02
N GLN A 913 -24.75 -4.50 21.71
CA GLN A 913 -23.52 -3.94 21.18
C GLN A 913 -23.52 -2.41 21.20
N ARG A 914 -24.65 -1.75 20.90
CA ARG A 914 -24.78 -0.27 21.02
C ARG A 914 -24.57 0.20 22.45
N VAL A 915 -25.17 -0.50 23.41
CA VAL A 915 -25.03 -0.18 24.84
C VAL A 915 -23.60 -0.45 25.31
N ALA A 916 -22.97 -1.55 24.89
CA ALA A 916 -21.57 -1.85 25.20
C ALA A 916 -20.61 -0.79 24.62
N MET A 917 -20.81 -0.40 23.35
CA MET A 917 -20.06 0.69 22.71
C MET A 917 -20.19 1.98 23.51
N MET A 918 -21.43 2.37 23.87
CA MET A 918 -21.66 3.60 24.63
C MET A 918 -21.01 3.54 26.02
N ARG A 919 -21.08 2.40 26.73
CA ARG A 919 -20.39 2.20 28.00
C ARG A 919 -18.87 2.38 27.87
N ASN A 920 -18.27 1.86 26.80
CA ASN A 920 -16.84 2.01 26.53
C ASN A 920 -16.43 3.45 26.13
N LEU A 921 -17.33 4.22 25.50
CA LEU A 921 -17.14 5.64 25.21
C LEU A 921 -17.22 6.52 26.48
N LEU A 922 -18.07 6.11 27.44
CA LEU A 922 -18.26 6.77 28.73
C LEU A 922 -17.28 6.31 29.81
N ALA A 923 -16.33 5.43 29.49
CA ALA A 923 -15.30 5.05 30.45
C ALA A 923 -14.40 6.26 30.80
N PRO A 924 -13.86 6.33 32.03
CA PRO A 924 -13.07 7.48 32.49
C PRO A 924 -11.87 7.77 31.59
N TYR A 925 -11.53 9.05 31.43
CA TYR A 925 -10.43 9.50 30.58
C TYR A 925 -9.03 9.24 31.15
N GLU A 926 -8.93 8.74 32.38
CA GLU A 926 -7.65 8.45 33.03
C GLU A 926 -6.97 7.22 32.39
N GLN A 927 -5.67 7.33 32.11
CA GLN A 927 -4.83 6.24 31.57
C GLN A 927 -5.23 5.69 30.19
N ARG A 928 -6.02 6.43 29.40
CA ARG A 928 -6.34 6.09 28.00
C ARG A 928 -6.35 7.30 27.07
N PRO A 929 -6.10 7.14 25.77
CA PRO A 929 -6.43 8.14 24.77
C PRO A 929 -7.95 8.43 24.77
N TRP A 930 -8.33 9.69 24.95
CA TRP A 930 -9.73 10.11 25.10
C TRP A 930 -10.21 11.13 24.06
N ALA A 931 -9.30 11.81 23.36
CA ALA A 931 -9.68 12.86 22.41
C ALA A 931 -10.64 12.34 21.32
N GLN A 932 -10.39 11.14 20.79
CA GLN A 932 -11.24 10.52 19.76
C GLN A 932 -12.60 10.07 20.32
N THR A 933 -12.66 9.52 21.53
CA THR A 933 -13.95 9.12 22.14
C THR A 933 -14.80 10.35 22.47
N ASN A 934 -14.18 11.42 22.97
CA ASN A 934 -14.84 12.69 23.17
C ASN A 934 -15.36 13.26 21.85
N TRP A 935 -14.57 13.19 20.77
CA TRP A 935 -15.00 13.64 19.44
C TRP A 935 -16.19 12.85 18.90
N ILE A 936 -16.23 11.53 19.10
CA ILE A 936 -17.38 10.69 18.77
C ILE A 936 -18.64 11.19 19.49
N LEU A 937 -18.56 11.42 20.80
CA LEU A 937 -19.69 11.93 21.60
C LEU A 937 -20.19 13.29 21.09
N VAL A 938 -19.28 14.22 20.79
CA VAL A 938 -19.63 15.52 20.19
C VAL A 938 -20.32 15.34 18.83
N ARG A 939 -19.88 14.37 18.02
CA ARG A 939 -20.49 14.12 16.71
C ARG A 939 -21.91 13.56 16.83
N LEU A 940 -22.16 12.68 17.80
CA LEU A 940 -23.50 12.18 18.10
C LEU A 940 -24.45 13.30 18.56
N TRP A 941 -23.92 14.37 19.16
CA TRP A 941 -24.62 15.58 19.58
C TRP A 941 -24.70 16.68 18.50
N ARG A 942 -24.05 16.52 17.35
CA ARG A 942 -23.95 17.58 16.33
C ARG A 942 -25.32 17.91 15.71
N GLY A 943 -25.80 19.12 15.96
CA GLY A 943 -27.15 19.59 15.61
C GLY A 943 -28.06 19.81 16.81
N CYS A 944 -27.64 19.35 17.99
CA CYS A 944 -28.31 19.57 19.27
C CYS A 944 -27.57 20.62 20.12
N GLY A 945 -28.26 21.15 21.12
CA GLY A 945 -27.73 22.19 22.02
C GLY A 945 -28.11 23.62 21.59
N PHE A 946 -27.65 24.59 22.37
CA PHE A 946 -27.89 26.02 22.20
C PHE A 946 -26.96 26.57 21.10
N GLY A 947 -27.44 27.33 20.10
CA GLY A 947 -26.59 27.95 19.06
C GLY A 947 -25.92 27.00 18.04
N TYR A 948 -26.15 25.69 18.15
CA TYR A 948 -25.53 24.64 17.31
C TYR A 948 -26.52 23.90 16.38
N ARG A 949 -27.72 24.44 16.19
CA ARG A 949 -28.78 23.88 15.33
C ARG A 949 -28.64 24.26 13.85
N TYR A 950 -27.81 25.26 13.56
CA TYR A 950 -27.65 25.82 12.23
C TYR A 950 -26.59 25.06 11.41
N THR A 951 -26.79 24.98 10.09
CA THR A 951 -25.85 24.29 9.17
C THR A 951 -24.57 25.10 8.94
N ARG A 952 -24.65 26.45 9.05
CA ARG A 952 -23.51 27.35 9.06
C ARG A 952 -23.47 28.06 10.40
N LEU A 953 -22.30 28.08 11.04
CA LEU A 953 -22.11 28.82 12.28
C LEU A 953 -22.06 30.32 11.94
N PRO A 954 -22.82 31.18 12.65
CA PRO A 954 -22.92 32.62 12.35
C PRO A 954 -21.57 33.35 12.25
N HIS A 955 -20.57 32.98 13.06
CA HIS A 955 -19.24 33.63 13.07
C HIS A 955 -18.41 33.36 11.80
N LEU A 956 -18.64 32.24 11.11
CA LEU A 956 -17.92 31.88 9.87
C LEU A 956 -18.45 32.60 8.62
N LEU A 957 -19.53 33.37 8.73
CA LEU A 957 -20.09 34.16 7.61
C LEU A 957 -19.19 35.34 7.20
N LYS A 958 -18.18 35.70 8.01
CA LYS A 958 -17.28 36.84 7.78
C LYS A 958 -16.03 36.50 6.95
N THR A 959 -15.74 35.22 6.71
CA THR A 959 -14.59 34.73 5.92
C THR A 959 -15.05 34.10 4.59
N LYS A 960 -14.31 34.34 3.50
CA LYS A 960 -14.65 33.77 2.19
C LYS A 960 -14.62 32.23 2.22
N PRO A 961 -15.45 31.55 1.43
CA PRO A 961 -15.76 30.12 1.59
C PRO A 961 -14.80 29.17 0.85
N GLU A 962 -13.65 29.63 0.37
CA GLU A 962 -12.90 28.92 -0.67
C GLU A 962 -11.84 27.93 -0.14
N ASP A 963 -11.54 27.93 1.16
CA ASP A 963 -10.51 27.05 1.71
C ASP A 963 -11.04 25.96 2.65
N ALA A 964 -10.75 24.73 2.24
CA ALA A 964 -10.66 23.49 3.01
C ALA A 964 -11.94 22.65 3.22
N ASN A 965 -11.75 21.36 2.89
CA ASN A 965 -12.57 20.16 3.18
C ASN A 965 -12.84 19.95 4.68
N LEU A 966 -13.40 20.94 5.37
CA LEU A 966 -13.80 20.84 6.76
C LEU A 966 -15.10 20.03 6.86
N PRO A 967 -15.18 19.01 7.73
CA PRO A 967 -16.41 18.30 8.05
C PRO A 967 -17.57 19.20 8.53
N SER A 968 -17.30 20.49 8.80
CA SER A 968 -18.21 21.50 9.36
C SER A 968 -19.35 21.93 8.43
N LEU A 969 -19.20 21.82 7.09
CA LEU A 969 -20.23 22.21 6.11
C LEU A 969 -21.36 21.19 5.92
N GLN A 970 -21.23 19.99 6.49
CA GLN A 970 -22.26 18.96 6.42
C GLN A 970 -23.49 19.32 7.27
N LYS A 971 -24.71 19.07 6.75
CA LYS A 971 -25.95 19.22 7.53
C LYS A 971 -25.85 18.46 8.85
N PRO A 972 -26.31 19.04 9.98
CA PRO A 972 -26.30 18.35 11.26
C PRO A 972 -27.07 17.02 11.19
N CYS A 973 -26.53 15.98 11.82
CA CYS A 973 -27.08 14.62 11.80
C CYS A 973 -26.88 13.95 13.17
N PRO A 974 -27.64 14.37 14.20
CA PRO A 974 -27.52 13.80 15.53
C PRO A 974 -28.13 12.39 15.60
N SER A 975 -27.60 11.53 16.47
CA SER A 975 -28.21 10.22 16.77
C SER A 975 -29.01 10.27 18.06
N LEU A 976 -30.33 10.44 17.94
CA LEU A 976 -31.22 10.44 19.11
C LEU A 976 -31.24 9.08 19.83
N LEU A 977 -31.02 7.99 19.09
CA LEU A 977 -31.02 6.64 19.62
C LEU A 977 -29.82 6.39 20.54
N LEU A 978 -28.61 6.75 20.09
CA LEU A 978 -27.41 6.61 20.90
C LEU A 978 -27.38 7.61 22.07
N GLN A 979 -27.97 8.80 21.91
CA GLN A 979 -28.18 9.74 23.02
C GLN A 979 -29.09 9.16 24.11
N ARG A 980 -30.15 8.42 23.76
CA ARG A 980 -31.00 7.72 24.76
C ARG A 980 -30.22 6.64 25.51
N HIS A 981 -29.43 5.82 24.81
CA HIS A 981 -28.56 4.82 25.45
C HIS A 981 -27.58 5.44 26.43
N MET A 982 -26.98 6.59 26.06
CA MET A 982 -26.14 7.36 26.98
C MET A 982 -26.93 7.84 28.21
N ALA A 983 -28.13 8.37 28.01
CA ALA A 983 -28.97 8.88 29.09
C ALA A 983 -29.38 7.77 30.08
N GLU A 984 -29.75 6.61 29.57
CA GLU A 984 -30.11 5.43 30.39
C GLU A 984 -28.92 4.92 31.19
N LEU A 985 -27.75 4.76 30.56
CA LEU A 985 -26.52 4.31 31.22
C LEU A 985 -26.10 5.24 32.37
N LEU A 986 -26.10 6.55 32.13
CA LEU A 986 -25.73 7.54 33.15
C LEU A 986 -26.78 7.67 34.27
N SER A 987 -28.03 7.29 34.00
CA SER A 987 -29.10 7.28 35.00
C SER A 987 -29.03 6.05 35.90
N LEU A 988 -28.70 4.89 35.33
CA LEU A 988 -28.65 3.60 36.02
C LEU A 988 -27.38 3.43 36.87
N ASP A 989 -26.20 3.74 36.30
CA ASP A 989 -24.90 3.52 36.95
C ASP A 989 -24.33 4.84 37.48
N LYS A 990 -24.64 5.12 38.75
CA LYS A 990 -24.29 6.39 39.42
C LYS A 990 -22.77 6.55 39.61
N ASP A 991 -22.04 5.47 39.83
CA ASP A 991 -20.60 5.49 40.08
C ASP A 991 -19.83 5.72 38.77
N MET A 992 -20.23 5.03 37.70
CA MET A 992 -19.68 5.26 36.36
C MET A 992 -19.95 6.70 35.90
N ALA A 993 -21.18 7.20 36.06
CA ALA A 993 -21.52 8.58 35.71
C ALA A 993 -20.68 9.61 36.47
N ALA A 994 -20.49 9.41 37.77
CA ALA A 994 -19.66 10.28 38.59
C ALA A 994 -18.18 10.25 38.16
N SER A 995 -17.62 9.06 37.92
CA SER A 995 -16.23 8.89 37.49
C SER A 995 -15.97 9.50 36.11
N PHE A 996 -16.86 9.24 35.15
CA PHE A 996 -16.81 9.83 33.81
C PHE A 996 -16.82 11.36 33.87
N LEU A 997 -17.83 11.95 34.50
CA LEU A 997 -17.96 13.41 34.59
C LEU A 997 -16.78 14.05 35.34
N ASN A 998 -16.29 13.42 36.40
CA ASN A 998 -15.12 13.90 37.11
C ASN A 998 -13.89 13.94 36.19
N SER A 999 -13.70 12.92 35.34
CA SER A 999 -12.62 12.88 34.36
C SER A 999 -12.79 13.94 33.25
N VAL A 1000 -14.01 14.17 32.75
CA VAL A 1000 -14.31 15.23 31.76
C VAL A 1000 -14.01 16.61 32.33
N LEU A 1001 -14.45 16.90 33.56
CA LEU A 1001 -14.20 18.17 34.24
C LEU A 1001 -12.69 18.38 34.51
N ASN A 1002 -11.95 17.31 34.85
CA ASN A 1002 -10.50 17.36 34.99
C ASN A 1002 -9.80 17.72 33.67
N GLN A 1003 -10.17 17.06 32.58
CA GLN A 1003 -9.59 17.33 31.26
C GLN A 1003 -9.98 18.72 30.74
N LEU A 1004 -11.18 19.21 31.04
CA LEU A 1004 -11.59 20.57 30.67
C LEU A 1004 -10.74 21.61 31.41
N ASN A 1005 -10.54 21.42 32.71
CA ASN A 1005 -9.69 22.32 33.50
C ASN A 1005 -8.26 22.36 32.95
N TRP A 1006 -7.69 21.19 32.61
CA TRP A 1006 -6.37 21.09 32.00
C TRP A 1006 -6.31 21.77 30.62
N ALA A 1007 -7.17 21.36 29.69
CA ALA A 1007 -7.16 21.86 28.31
C ALA A 1007 -7.37 23.38 28.26
N PHE A 1008 -8.26 23.91 29.09
CA PHE A 1008 -8.52 25.34 29.16
C PHE A 1008 -7.36 26.10 29.81
N SER A 1009 -6.72 25.54 30.84
CA SER A 1009 -5.53 26.16 31.47
C SER A 1009 -4.35 26.23 30.50
N GLU A 1010 -4.08 25.14 29.77
CA GLU A 1010 -3.04 25.10 28.73
C GLU A 1010 -3.35 26.10 27.61
N PHE A 1011 -4.60 26.16 27.16
CA PHE A 1011 -5.03 27.13 26.16
C PHE A 1011 -4.75 28.57 26.59
N ILE A 1012 -5.11 28.93 27.83
CA ILE A 1012 -4.84 30.27 28.37
C ILE A 1012 -3.34 30.54 28.50
N GLY A 1013 -2.55 29.56 28.95
CA GLY A 1013 -1.09 29.67 29.02
C GLY A 1013 -0.47 29.95 27.64
N MET A 1014 -0.89 29.20 26.62
CA MET A 1014 -0.45 29.37 25.25
C MET A 1014 -0.84 30.74 24.68
N ILE A 1015 -2.06 31.23 24.94
CA ILE A 1015 -2.47 32.58 24.55
C ILE A 1015 -1.57 33.65 25.18
N GLN A 1016 -1.20 33.49 26.45
CA GLN A 1016 -0.30 34.42 27.13
C GLN A 1016 1.10 34.41 26.52
N GLU A 1017 1.63 33.24 26.17
CA GLU A 1017 2.92 33.12 25.49
C GLU A 1017 2.90 33.76 24.10
N ILE A 1018 1.85 33.50 23.30
CA ILE A 1018 1.68 34.08 21.96
C ILE A 1018 1.63 35.60 22.04
N GLN A 1019 0.90 36.16 23.00
CA GLN A 1019 0.87 37.61 23.18
C GLN A 1019 2.24 38.17 23.58
N GLN A 1020 2.92 37.56 24.54
CA GLN A 1020 4.26 38.00 24.96
C GLN A 1020 5.27 37.93 23.81
N ALA A 1021 5.13 36.96 22.91
CA ALA A 1021 5.95 36.86 21.72
C ALA A 1021 5.59 37.96 20.69
N ALA A 1022 4.30 38.21 20.46
CA ALA A 1022 3.82 39.24 19.54
C ALA A 1022 4.18 40.67 19.97
N GLU A 1023 4.36 40.92 21.28
CA GLU A 1023 4.77 42.21 21.83
C GLU A 1023 6.30 42.47 21.76
N ARG A 1024 7.13 41.46 21.40
CA ARG A 1024 8.60 41.61 21.34
C ARG A 1024 9.07 42.04 19.93
N PRO A 1025 9.70 43.22 19.78
CA PRO A 1025 10.11 43.75 18.47
C PRO A 1025 11.23 42.94 17.77
N GLU A 1026 11.94 42.06 18.49
CA GLU A 1026 13.06 41.26 17.96
C GLU A 1026 12.66 39.84 17.51
N ARG A 1027 11.42 39.38 17.76
CA ARG A 1027 10.93 38.04 17.37
C ARG A 1027 9.53 38.11 16.74
N ASN A 1028 9.45 38.59 15.49
CA ASN A 1028 8.18 38.70 14.75
C ASN A 1028 7.59 37.37 14.24
N PHE A 1029 8.17 36.22 14.59
CA PHE A 1029 7.67 34.91 14.18
C PHE A 1029 7.33 34.04 15.39
N VAL A 1030 6.02 33.86 15.62
CA VAL A 1030 5.50 32.81 16.48
C VAL A 1030 5.59 31.48 15.71
N ASP A 1031 6.09 30.43 16.35
CA ASP A 1031 6.23 29.12 15.72
C ASP A 1031 4.84 28.60 15.31
N THR A 1032 4.67 28.25 14.02
CA THR A 1032 3.44 27.68 13.47
C THR A 1032 3.00 26.43 14.25
N ARG A 1033 3.94 25.67 14.83
CA ARG A 1033 3.62 24.52 15.70
C ARG A 1033 2.93 24.97 17.00
N GLN A 1034 3.40 26.06 17.62
CA GLN A 1034 2.78 26.60 18.84
C GLN A 1034 1.35 27.09 18.57
N LEU A 1035 1.12 27.78 17.44
CA LEU A 1035 -0.21 28.22 17.03
C LEU A 1035 -1.17 27.03 16.87
N LYS A 1036 -0.72 25.95 16.20
CA LYS A 1036 -1.53 24.72 16.06
C LYS A 1036 -1.85 24.05 17.39
N VAL A 1037 -0.90 24.02 18.34
CA VAL A 1037 -1.15 23.47 19.68
C VAL A 1037 -2.17 24.32 20.43
N CYS A 1038 -2.07 25.64 20.34
CA CYS A 1038 -3.04 26.57 20.95
C CYS A 1038 -4.46 26.34 20.39
N ALA A 1039 -4.61 26.28 19.07
CA ALA A 1039 -5.89 25.96 18.43
C ALA A 1039 -6.43 24.58 18.86
N THR A 1040 -5.55 23.58 18.97
CA THR A 1040 -5.94 22.24 19.43
C THR A 1040 -6.45 22.27 20.89
N CYS A 1041 -5.78 22.99 21.79
CA CYS A 1041 -6.24 23.15 23.18
C CYS A 1041 -7.59 23.88 23.27
N PHE A 1042 -7.82 24.86 22.39
CA PHE A 1042 -9.11 25.54 22.26
C PHE A 1042 -10.22 24.58 21.81
N ASP A 1043 -9.99 23.85 20.71
CA ASP A 1043 -10.94 22.88 20.17
C ASP A 1043 -11.26 21.76 21.17
N LEU A 1044 -10.25 21.29 21.91
CA LEU A 1044 -10.45 20.34 23.00
C LEU A 1044 -11.33 20.93 24.11
N SER A 1045 -11.09 22.17 24.53
CA SER A 1045 -11.91 22.85 25.54
C SER A 1045 -13.38 22.97 25.12
N VAL A 1046 -13.62 23.42 23.88
CA VAL A 1046 -14.97 23.51 23.30
C VAL A 1046 -15.62 22.13 23.22
N SER A 1047 -14.90 21.12 22.75
CA SER A 1047 -15.44 19.76 22.60
C SER A 1047 -15.86 19.15 23.95
N LEU A 1048 -15.08 19.36 25.02
CA LEU A 1048 -15.40 18.91 26.37
C LEU A 1048 -16.62 19.64 26.95
N LEU A 1049 -16.71 20.96 26.73
CA LEU A 1049 -17.90 21.74 27.09
C LEU A 1049 -19.15 21.22 26.36
N ARG A 1050 -19.02 20.82 25.09
CA ARG A 1050 -20.13 20.26 24.32
C ARG A 1050 -20.60 18.90 24.83
N VAL A 1051 -19.69 18.05 25.32
CA VAL A 1051 -20.05 16.79 26.00
C VAL A 1051 -20.74 17.07 27.35
N LEU A 1052 -20.29 18.08 28.09
CA LEU A 1052 -20.97 18.52 29.32
C LEU A 1052 -22.37 19.05 29.02
N GLU A 1053 -22.54 19.89 28.00
CA GLU A 1053 -23.84 20.39 27.54
C GLU A 1053 -24.78 19.24 27.16
N MET A 1054 -24.30 18.27 26.39
CA MET A 1054 -25.05 17.06 26.06
C MET A 1054 -25.47 16.32 27.33
N THR A 1055 -24.55 16.08 28.27
CA THR A 1055 -24.81 15.30 29.49
C THR A 1055 -25.84 15.98 30.39
N VAL A 1056 -25.68 17.29 30.62
CA VAL A 1056 -26.62 18.12 31.40
C VAL A 1056 -27.99 18.18 30.73
N THR A 1057 -28.03 18.17 29.39
CA THR A 1057 -29.29 18.19 28.65
C THR A 1057 -30.05 16.88 28.76
N LEU A 1058 -29.35 15.76 28.60
CA LEU A 1058 -29.92 14.42 28.61
C LEU A 1058 -30.28 13.93 30.02
N VAL A 1059 -29.42 14.17 31.01
CA VAL A 1059 -29.59 13.68 32.39
C VAL A 1059 -29.28 14.78 33.42
N PRO A 1060 -30.13 15.82 33.54
CA PRO A 1060 -29.91 16.94 34.45
C PRO A 1060 -29.87 16.51 35.93
N GLU A 1061 -30.51 15.40 36.28
CA GLU A 1061 -30.56 14.84 37.62
C GLU A 1061 -29.18 14.53 38.20
N ILE A 1062 -28.17 14.24 37.38
CA ILE A 1062 -26.81 13.96 37.86
C ILE A 1062 -26.22 15.17 38.60
N PHE A 1063 -26.65 16.39 38.25
CA PHE A 1063 -26.21 17.63 38.88
C PHE A 1063 -27.23 18.18 39.88
N LEU A 1064 -28.53 17.94 39.63
CA LEU A 1064 -29.62 18.60 40.38
C LEU A 1064 -30.22 17.74 41.51
N ASP A 1065 -30.10 16.41 41.43
CA ASP A 1065 -30.62 15.49 42.45
C ASP A 1065 -29.59 15.22 43.54
N TRP A 1066 -29.66 15.99 44.63
CA TRP A 1066 -28.79 15.84 45.80
C TRP A 1066 -29.06 14.58 46.62
N SER A 1067 -30.04 13.72 46.24
CA SER A 1067 -30.08 12.35 46.75
C SER A 1067 -28.87 11.53 46.30
N ARG A 1068 -28.21 11.96 45.20
CA ARG A 1068 -26.96 11.39 44.71
C ARG A 1068 -25.78 12.05 45.43
N PRO A 1069 -24.87 11.26 46.06
CA PRO A 1069 -23.75 11.81 46.82
C PRO A 1069 -22.80 12.72 46.04
N SER A 1070 -22.67 12.48 44.72
CA SER A 1070 -21.77 13.22 43.83
C SER A 1070 -22.39 14.47 43.20
N ALA A 1071 -23.72 14.66 43.24
CA ALA A 1071 -24.40 15.69 42.46
C ALA A 1071 -24.02 17.11 42.88
N GLU A 1072 -24.02 17.40 44.18
CA GLU A 1072 -23.62 18.72 44.70
C GLU A 1072 -22.17 19.07 44.31
N LEU A 1073 -21.28 18.08 44.41
CA LEU A 1073 -19.87 18.24 44.13
C LEU A 1073 -19.60 18.48 42.64
N LEU A 1074 -20.21 17.67 41.77
CA LEU A 1074 -20.11 17.83 40.31
C LEU A 1074 -20.65 19.19 39.86
N LEU A 1075 -21.77 19.63 40.44
CA LEU A 1075 -22.36 20.94 40.13
C LEU A 1075 -21.46 22.10 40.57
N ARG A 1076 -20.84 22.02 41.76
CA ARG A 1076 -19.87 23.03 42.24
C ARG A 1076 -18.65 23.13 41.31
N ARG A 1077 -18.10 21.98 40.89
CA ARG A 1077 -16.96 21.95 39.95
C ARG A 1077 -17.32 22.48 38.57
N LEU A 1078 -18.50 22.10 38.07
CA LEU A 1078 -19.01 22.61 36.80
C LEU A 1078 -19.15 24.14 36.87
N ALA A 1079 -19.81 24.67 37.89
CA ALA A 1079 -19.99 26.11 38.09
C ALA A 1079 -18.65 26.87 38.14
N GLN A 1080 -17.67 26.34 38.88
CA GLN A 1080 -16.31 26.89 38.94
C GLN A 1080 -15.67 27.01 37.55
N LEU A 1081 -15.72 25.94 36.75
CA LEU A 1081 -15.11 25.93 35.41
C LEU A 1081 -15.86 26.85 34.45
N LEU A 1082 -17.21 26.84 34.47
CA LEU A 1082 -18.00 27.75 33.63
C LEU A 1082 -17.72 29.22 33.95
N ASN A 1083 -17.62 29.58 35.23
CA ASN A 1083 -17.28 30.93 35.66
C ASN A 1083 -15.85 31.32 35.25
N GLN A 1084 -14.89 30.40 35.36
CA GLN A 1084 -13.52 30.64 34.89
C GLN A 1084 -13.47 30.88 33.38
N VAL A 1085 -14.19 30.09 32.59
CA VAL A 1085 -14.28 30.27 31.13
C VAL A 1085 -14.94 31.62 30.80
N LEU A 1086 -16.11 31.90 31.39
CA LEU A 1086 -16.82 33.16 31.17
C LEU A 1086 -15.95 34.36 31.50
N ASN A 1087 -15.33 34.40 32.67
CA ASN A 1087 -14.50 35.54 33.07
C ASN A 1087 -13.28 35.74 32.17
N ARG A 1088 -12.64 34.66 31.71
CA ARG A 1088 -11.42 34.79 30.88
C ARG A 1088 -11.73 35.16 29.44
N VAL A 1089 -12.89 34.76 28.93
CA VAL A 1089 -13.31 35.03 27.54
C VAL A 1089 -14.07 36.37 27.42
N THR A 1090 -14.87 36.75 28.43
CA THR A 1090 -15.73 37.97 28.38
C THR A 1090 -15.15 39.20 29.08
N ALA A 1091 -13.98 39.11 29.73
CA ALA A 1091 -13.39 40.28 30.41
C ALA A 1091 -13.09 41.43 29.44
N GLU A 1092 -13.41 42.67 29.80
CA GLU A 1092 -13.12 43.83 28.95
C GLU A 1092 -11.60 44.04 28.76
N LYS A 1093 -11.15 44.25 27.51
CA LYS A 1093 -9.73 44.48 27.15
C LYS A 1093 -8.78 43.32 27.50
N ASN A 1094 -9.29 42.09 27.42
CA ASN A 1094 -8.59 40.88 27.84
C ASN A 1094 -7.53 40.38 26.83
N LEU A 1095 -6.82 39.32 27.23
CA LEU A 1095 -5.78 38.64 26.44
C LEU A 1095 -6.37 37.93 25.21
N PHE A 1096 -7.60 37.41 25.33
CA PHE A 1096 -8.27 36.61 24.31
C PHE A 1096 -8.69 37.48 23.12
N ASP A 1097 -9.34 38.62 23.38
CA ASP A 1097 -9.71 39.63 22.38
C ASP A 1097 -8.51 40.07 21.54
N ARG A 1098 -7.36 40.28 22.17
CA ARG A 1098 -6.13 40.69 21.46
C ARG A 1098 -5.67 39.62 20.49
N VAL A 1099 -5.60 38.36 20.92
CA VAL A 1099 -5.11 37.25 20.07
C VAL A 1099 -6.07 36.95 18.91
N VAL A 1100 -7.38 36.93 19.15
CA VAL A 1100 -8.38 36.72 18.09
C VAL A 1100 -8.29 37.83 17.02
N ASN A 1101 -8.06 39.07 17.45
CA ASN A 1101 -7.91 40.22 16.53
C ASN A 1101 -6.59 40.22 15.74
N LEU A 1102 -5.56 39.48 16.16
CA LEU A 1102 -4.29 39.38 15.43
C LEU A 1102 -4.41 38.58 14.12
N ARG A 1103 -5.46 37.75 13.95
CA ARG A 1103 -5.69 36.90 12.76
C ARG A 1103 -4.45 36.14 12.29
N LEU A 1104 -3.72 35.53 13.23
CA LEU A 1104 -2.54 34.74 12.92
C LEU A 1104 -2.93 33.45 12.16
N PRO A 1105 -2.20 33.08 11.09
CA PRO A 1105 -2.47 31.84 10.35
C PRO A 1105 -2.24 30.62 11.24
N GLY A 1106 -3.26 29.76 11.38
CA GLY A 1106 -3.28 28.60 12.27
C GLY A 1106 -4.13 28.77 13.55
N LEU A 1107 -4.77 29.93 13.76
CA LEU A 1107 -5.73 30.18 14.86
C LEU A 1107 -7.16 30.44 14.37
N GLU A 1108 -7.51 30.01 13.16
CA GLU A 1108 -8.81 30.32 12.53
C GLU A 1108 -10.01 29.75 13.29
N SER A 1109 -9.83 28.66 14.06
CA SER A 1109 -10.88 28.07 14.89
C SER A 1109 -11.11 28.79 16.22
N VAL A 1110 -10.16 29.63 16.65
CA VAL A 1110 -10.20 30.30 17.96
C VAL A 1110 -11.07 31.56 17.87
N ASP A 1111 -12.30 31.46 18.35
CA ASP A 1111 -13.31 32.53 18.31
C ASP A 1111 -14.13 32.54 19.63
N HIS A 1112 -14.70 33.70 19.99
CA HIS A 1112 -15.61 33.85 21.14
C HIS A 1112 -16.86 32.98 21.01
N TYR A 1113 -17.43 32.89 19.81
CA TYR A 1113 -18.72 32.22 19.59
C TYR A 1113 -18.74 30.75 20.06
N PRO A 1114 -17.87 29.83 19.57
CA PRO A 1114 -18.00 28.40 19.86
C PRO A 1114 -17.89 28.07 21.36
N ILE A 1115 -17.02 28.77 22.10
CA ILE A 1115 -16.82 28.52 23.53
C ILE A 1115 -17.96 29.11 24.38
N LEU A 1116 -18.38 30.34 24.12
CA LEU A 1116 -19.44 31.01 24.89
C LEU A 1116 -20.80 30.36 24.66
N VAL A 1117 -21.10 29.91 23.44
CA VAL A 1117 -22.36 29.24 23.11
C VAL A 1117 -22.49 27.92 23.85
N ALA A 1118 -21.42 27.12 23.95
CA ALA A 1118 -21.44 25.87 24.71
C ALA A 1118 -21.67 26.10 26.21
N VAL A 1119 -20.99 27.10 26.80
CA VAL A 1119 -21.21 27.49 28.21
C VAL A 1119 -22.65 27.97 28.44
N THR A 1120 -23.17 28.81 27.53
CA THR A 1120 -24.54 29.32 27.61
C THR A 1120 -25.55 28.19 27.55
N GLY A 1121 -25.36 27.20 26.67
CA GLY A 1121 -26.24 26.04 26.59
C GLY A 1121 -26.32 25.24 27.90
N ILE A 1122 -25.18 25.06 28.58
CA ILE A 1122 -25.14 24.41 29.90
C ILE A 1122 -25.92 25.22 30.93
N LEU A 1123 -25.68 26.53 31.00
CA LEU A 1123 -26.32 27.41 31.98
C LEU A 1123 -27.83 27.52 31.75
N VAL A 1124 -28.27 27.71 30.50
CA VAL A 1124 -29.70 27.74 30.13
C VAL A 1124 -30.38 26.44 30.54
N ARG A 1125 -29.75 25.29 30.28
CA ARG A 1125 -30.35 23.99 30.63
C ARG A 1125 -30.56 23.82 32.13
N ILE A 1126 -29.63 24.31 32.95
CA ILE A 1126 -29.62 24.17 34.42
C ILE A 1126 -30.49 25.23 35.11
N LEU A 1127 -30.51 26.46 34.60
CA LEU A 1127 -31.12 27.62 35.25
C LEU A 1127 -32.49 27.99 34.69
N VAL A 1128 -32.76 27.70 33.41
CA VAL A 1128 -34.01 28.07 32.73
C VAL A 1128 -34.90 26.86 32.51
N ASP A 1129 -34.35 25.80 31.91
CA ASP A 1129 -35.14 24.62 31.49
C ASP A 1129 -35.26 23.55 32.60
N GLY A 1130 -34.76 23.82 33.81
CA GLY A 1130 -34.74 22.89 34.95
C GLY A 1130 -36.01 22.93 35.83
N ASN A 1131 -36.12 22.02 36.79
CA ASN A 1131 -37.18 22.09 37.80
C ASN A 1131 -36.92 23.20 38.83
N ARG A 1132 -37.96 23.81 39.42
CA ARG A 1132 -37.81 24.99 40.31
C ARG A 1132 -36.88 24.75 41.51
N GLN A 1133 -36.83 23.54 42.06
CA GLN A 1133 -35.93 23.22 43.18
C GLN A 1133 -34.47 23.07 42.73
N GLY A 1134 -34.22 22.45 41.59
CA GLY A 1134 -32.89 22.29 41.03
C GLY A 1134 -32.31 23.61 40.51
N THR A 1135 -33.13 24.45 39.87
CA THR A 1135 -32.70 25.77 39.37
C THR A 1135 -32.27 26.69 40.50
N SER A 1136 -33.00 26.75 41.62
CA SER A 1136 -32.60 27.55 42.78
C SER A 1136 -31.32 27.02 43.44
N ARG A 1137 -31.15 25.70 43.55
CA ARG A 1137 -29.89 25.10 44.04
C ARG A 1137 -28.70 25.43 43.13
N ALA A 1138 -28.89 25.34 41.81
CA ALA A 1138 -27.84 25.66 40.86
C ALA A 1138 -27.50 27.15 40.84
N ALA A 1139 -28.50 28.03 40.94
CA ALA A 1139 -28.27 29.46 41.11
C ALA A 1139 -27.48 29.75 42.39
N SER A 1140 -27.85 29.13 43.51
CA SER A 1140 -27.12 29.27 44.78
C SER A 1140 -25.65 28.81 44.66
N VAL A 1141 -25.39 27.69 44.00
CA VAL A 1141 -24.02 27.19 43.77
C VAL A 1141 -23.22 28.12 42.84
N LEU A 1142 -23.83 28.60 41.76
CA LEU A 1142 -23.18 29.50 40.80
C LEU A 1142 -22.84 30.86 41.44
N LEU A 1143 -23.78 31.43 42.20
CA LEU A 1143 -23.64 32.72 42.89
C LEU A 1143 -22.68 32.66 44.08
N ALA A 1144 -22.52 31.50 44.72
CA ALA A 1144 -21.58 31.31 45.82
C ALA A 1144 -20.12 31.24 45.37
N ASP A 1145 -19.87 31.07 44.07
CA ASP A 1145 -18.51 31.00 43.54
C ASP A 1145 -17.89 32.41 43.43
N PRO A 1146 -16.68 32.64 43.98
CA PRO A 1146 -16.04 33.96 43.98
C PRO A 1146 -15.71 34.50 42.58
N CYS A 1147 -15.62 33.61 41.57
CA CYS A 1147 -15.39 34.01 40.20
C CYS A 1147 -16.69 34.38 39.50
N PHE A 1148 -17.87 34.28 40.10
CA PHE A 1148 -19.09 34.68 39.40
C PHE A 1148 -19.16 36.21 39.22
N GLN A 1149 -19.39 36.65 37.97
CA GLN A 1149 -19.66 38.05 37.65
C GLN A 1149 -20.93 38.14 36.79
N LEU A 1150 -21.93 38.92 37.25
CA LEU A 1150 -23.19 39.09 36.54
C LEU A 1150 -22.99 39.78 35.16
N HIS A 1151 -21.96 40.61 35.04
CA HIS A 1151 -21.60 41.28 33.79
C HIS A 1151 -21.19 40.29 32.69
N SER A 1152 -20.52 39.18 33.02
CA SER A 1152 -20.15 38.14 32.07
C SER A 1152 -21.37 37.51 31.39
N ILE A 1153 -22.52 37.45 32.09
CA ILE A 1153 -23.80 36.98 31.52
C ILE A 1153 -24.44 38.05 30.64
N GLN A 1154 -24.31 39.34 30.98
CA GLN A 1154 -24.79 40.45 30.14
C GLN A 1154 -24.06 40.48 28.79
N HIS A 1155 -22.76 40.17 28.78
CA HIS A 1155 -21.96 40.11 27.57
C HIS A 1155 -22.48 39.09 26.55
N LEU A 1156 -23.14 38.02 27.00
CA LEU A 1156 -23.73 36.99 26.13
C LEU A 1156 -24.89 37.51 25.26
N LEU A 1157 -25.48 38.66 25.59
CA LEU A 1157 -26.58 39.26 24.81
C LEU A 1157 -26.10 39.96 23.53
N GLY A 1158 -24.79 40.26 23.41
CA GLY A 1158 -24.14 40.82 22.22
C GLY A 1158 -24.69 42.17 21.74
N GLU A 1159 -24.16 42.66 20.61
CA GLU A 1159 -24.77 43.75 19.83
C GLU A 1159 -25.90 43.20 18.92
N ALA A 1160 -26.90 44.03 18.60
CA ALA A 1160 -28.10 43.58 17.89
C ALA A 1160 -27.78 43.06 16.46
N GLY A 1161 -27.78 41.73 16.27
CA GLY A 1161 -27.68 41.11 14.94
C GLY A 1161 -27.21 39.65 14.85
N ASP A 1162 -26.57 39.09 15.88
CA ASP A 1162 -25.78 37.84 15.75
C ASP A 1162 -26.43 36.52 16.30
N SER A 1163 -27.65 36.54 16.84
CA SER A 1163 -28.32 35.36 17.45
C SER A 1163 -29.81 35.22 17.11
N GLY A 1164 -30.36 34.01 17.19
CA GLY A 1164 -31.79 33.75 16.96
C GLY A 1164 -32.67 34.31 18.08
N GLU A 1165 -33.87 34.81 17.75
CA GLU A 1165 -34.78 35.49 18.69
C GLU A 1165 -35.18 34.61 19.90
N GLU A 1166 -35.32 33.29 19.71
CA GLU A 1166 -35.54 32.32 20.79
C GLU A 1166 -34.33 32.21 21.75
N GLU A 1167 -33.11 32.22 21.21
CA GLU A 1167 -31.87 32.05 21.98
C GLU A 1167 -31.62 33.27 22.85
N ARG A 1168 -31.84 34.46 22.29
CA ARG A 1168 -31.77 35.73 23.01
C ARG A 1168 -32.75 35.77 24.18
N GLN A 1169 -34.01 35.37 23.96
CA GLN A 1169 -35.02 35.34 25.01
C GLN A 1169 -34.63 34.43 26.19
N LYS A 1170 -34.01 33.28 25.92
CA LYS A 1170 -33.54 32.37 26.99
C LYS A 1170 -32.42 32.99 27.82
N VAL A 1171 -31.49 33.72 27.20
CA VAL A 1171 -30.42 34.42 27.91
C VAL A 1171 -30.99 35.57 28.73
N GLU A 1172 -31.96 36.32 28.22
CA GLU A 1172 -32.65 37.39 28.97
C GLU A 1172 -33.39 36.83 30.20
N ASN A 1173 -34.09 35.71 30.05
CA ASN A 1173 -34.75 35.02 31.16
C ASN A 1173 -33.74 34.56 32.23
N MET A 1174 -32.61 33.98 31.80
CA MET A 1174 -31.53 33.55 32.69
C MET A 1174 -30.92 34.74 33.45
N LEU A 1175 -30.66 35.86 32.77
CA LEU A 1175 -30.10 37.07 33.37
C LEU A 1175 -31.08 37.66 34.41
N THR A 1176 -32.36 37.71 34.09
CA THR A 1176 -33.40 38.20 35.00
C THR A 1176 -33.46 37.35 36.27
N PHE A 1177 -33.52 36.03 36.11
CA PHE A 1177 -33.54 35.08 37.22
C PHE A 1177 -32.30 35.19 38.13
N LEU A 1178 -31.09 35.19 37.55
CA LEU A 1178 -29.85 35.32 38.32
C LEU A 1178 -29.75 36.68 39.04
N THR A 1179 -30.29 37.75 38.45
CA THR A 1179 -30.33 39.08 39.08
C THR A 1179 -31.23 39.08 40.31
N GLU A 1180 -32.37 38.39 40.26
CA GLU A 1180 -33.29 38.25 41.40
C GLU A 1180 -32.68 37.39 42.52
N GLU A 1181 -32.12 36.22 42.19
CA GLU A 1181 -31.47 35.33 43.15
C GLU A 1181 -30.23 36.00 43.79
N SER A 1182 -29.46 36.78 43.01
CA SER A 1182 -28.31 37.54 43.54
C SER A 1182 -28.74 38.60 44.56
N LYS A 1183 -29.84 39.32 44.31
CA LYS A 1183 -30.42 40.27 45.28
C LYS A 1183 -30.87 39.57 46.56
N GLN A 1184 -31.50 38.40 46.43
CA GLN A 1184 -31.93 37.60 47.58
C GLN A 1184 -30.74 37.05 48.39
N ALA A 1185 -29.69 36.56 47.71
CA ALA A 1185 -28.46 36.10 48.35
C ALA A 1185 -27.75 37.25 49.11
N ALA A 1186 -27.61 38.42 48.48
CA ALA A 1186 -27.02 39.60 49.11
C ALA A 1186 -27.80 40.06 50.36
N ALA A 1187 -29.14 39.94 50.36
CA ALA A 1187 -29.98 40.25 51.51
C ALA A 1187 -29.84 39.26 52.67
N SER A 1188 -29.32 38.04 52.43
CA SER A 1188 -29.17 36.96 53.41
C SER A 1188 -27.79 36.84 54.06
N THR A 1189 -26.79 37.61 53.58
CA THR A 1189 -25.39 37.45 54.01
C THR A 1189 -25.06 38.38 55.18
N ALA A 1190 -24.89 37.84 56.39
CA ALA A 1190 -24.40 38.57 57.56
C ALA A 1190 -22.84 38.54 57.61
N PRO A 1191 -22.17 39.58 58.12
CA PRO A 1191 -20.71 39.60 58.20
C PRO A 1191 -20.19 38.51 59.16
N THR A 1192 -19.40 37.57 58.63
CA THR A 1192 -18.74 36.51 59.39
C THR A 1192 -17.48 37.05 60.08
N SER A 1193 -17.31 36.81 61.38
CA SER A 1193 -16.09 37.15 62.15
C SER A 1193 -14.87 36.40 61.58
N GLU A 1194 -13.68 37.02 61.59
CA GLU A 1194 -12.42 36.41 61.12
C GLU A 1194 -12.09 35.08 61.84
N GLU A 1195 -12.50 34.94 63.11
CA GLU A 1195 -12.30 33.71 63.90
C GLU A 1195 -13.18 32.54 63.46
N ASP A 1196 -14.24 32.80 62.70
CA ASP A 1196 -15.18 31.79 62.22
C ASP A 1196 -14.87 31.35 60.78
N LEU A 1197 -13.81 31.89 60.16
CA LEU A 1197 -13.41 31.55 58.80
C LEU A 1197 -12.67 30.21 58.74
N CYS A 1198 -12.88 29.49 57.64
CA CYS A 1198 -12.25 28.23 57.36
C CYS A 1198 -10.74 28.41 57.21
N PRO A 1199 -9.91 27.63 57.93
CA PRO A 1199 -8.45 27.76 57.88
C PRO A 1199 -7.82 27.29 56.55
N ILE A 1200 -8.61 26.76 55.61
CA ILE A 1200 -8.13 26.30 54.30
C ILE A 1200 -8.34 27.36 53.23
N CYS A 1201 -9.53 27.98 53.17
CA CYS A 1201 -9.86 28.95 52.14
C CYS A 1201 -9.95 30.40 52.63
N TYR A 1202 -9.95 30.63 53.95
CA TYR A 1202 -10.12 31.95 54.59
C TYR A 1202 -11.33 32.75 54.10
N ALA A 1203 -12.28 32.11 53.41
CA ALA A 1203 -13.39 32.78 52.72
C ALA A 1203 -14.77 32.34 53.24
N HIS A 1204 -14.90 31.09 53.66
CA HIS A 1204 -16.17 30.51 54.10
C HIS A 1204 -16.14 30.21 55.59
N SER A 1205 -17.28 30.29 56.28
CA SER A 1205 -17.36 29.91 57.69
C SER A 1205 -17.04 28.42 57.90
N ILE A 1206 -16.46 28.08 59.05
CA ILE A 1206 -16.28 26.68 59.47
C ILE A 1206 -17.67 26.03 59.58
N SER A 1207 -17.89 24.94 58.82
CA SER A 1207 -19.20 24.30 58.72
C SER A 1207 -19.15 22.77 58.71
N ALA A 1208 -17.96 22.18 58.80
CA ALA A 1208 -17.76 20.74 58.74
C ALA A 1208 -16.72 20.28 59.78
N ILE A 1209 -16.96 19.13 60.40
CA ILE A 1209 -16.05 18.45 61.34
C ILE A 1209 -15.74 17.03 60.86
N PHE A 1210 -14.46 16.63 60.92
CA PHE A 1210 -13.99 15.36 60.36
C PHE A 1210 -13.95 14.27 61.43
N LYS A 1211 -14.39 13.05 61.13
CA LYS A 1211 -14.25 11.88 62.03
C LYS A 1211 -13.09 11.00 61.61
N PRO A 1212 -12.31 10.43 62.56
CA PRO A 1212 -12.40 10.60 64.01
C PRO A 1212 -11.63 11.83 64.55
N CYS A 1213 -10.81 12.49 63.73
CA CYS A 1213 -9.82 13.46 64.21
C CYS A 1213 -10.37 14.83 64.68
N SER A 1214 -11.67 15.09 64.50
CA SER A 1214 -12.39 16.30 64.92
C SER A 1214 -11.86 17.64 64.41
N HIS A 1215 -10.97 17.61 63.39
CA HIS A 1215 -10.55 18.81 62.69
C HIS A 1215 -11.70 19.44 61.94
N LYS A 1216 -11.64 20.77 61.76
CA LYS A 1216 -12.74 21.55 61.21
C LYS A 1216 -12.31 22.31 59.96
N SER A 1217 -13.22 22.44 59.00
CA SER A 1217 -13.08 23.33 57.85
C SER A 1217 -14.47 23.72 57.34
N CYS A 1218 -14.57 24.50 56.26
CA CYS A 1218 -15.84 24.62 55.55
C CYS A 1218 -16.13 23.34 54.75
N LYS A 1219 -17.41 23.04 54.55
CA LYS A 1219 -17.88 21.86 53.81
C LYS A 1219 -17.32 21.82 52.39
N ALA A 1220 -17.15 22.97 51.76
CA ALA A 1220 -16.58 23.10 50.42
C ALA A 1220 -15.14 22.57 50.33
N CYS A 1221 -14.26 22.98 51.26
CA CYS A 1221 -12.85 22.55 51.24
C CYS A 1221 -12.73 21.04 51.47
N ILE A 1222 -13.39 20.50 52.50
CA ILE A 1222 -13.27 19.07 52.82
C ILE A 1222 -13.85 18.17 51.73
N ASN A 1223 -14.99 18.55 51.14
CA ASN A 1223 -15.58 17.78 50.05
C ASN A 1223 -14.66 17.76 48.82
N GLN A 1224 -13.96 18.87 48.52
CA GLN A 1224 -12.96 18.92 47.45
C GLN A 1224 -11.76 17.99 47.73
N HIS A 1225 -11.31 17.90 48.98
CA HIS A 1225 -10.15 17.07 49.35
C HIS A 1225 -10.44 15.58 49.30
N LEU A 1226 -11.60 15.17 49.82
CA LEU A 1226 -12.04 13.79 49.86
C LEU A 1226 -12.20 13.15 48.48
N MET A 1227 -12.25 13.95 47.40
CA MET A 1227 -12.21 13.45 46.03
C MET A 1227 -10.87 12.82 45.64
N ASN A 1228 -9.76 13.34 46.16
CA ASN A 1228 -8.41 12.94 45.75
C ASN A 1228 -7.68 12.16 46.84
N LYS A 1229 -7.93 12.48 48.10
CA LYS A 1229 -7.33 11.81 49.26
C LYS A 1229 -8.35 11.68 50.37
N LYS A 1230 -8.46 10.47 50.93
CA LYS A 1230 -9.36 10.17 52.04
C LYS A 1230 -8.78 10.57 53.41
N ASP A 1231 -7.71 11.36 53.44
CA ASP A 1231 -6.98 11.70 54.66
C ASP A 1231 -7.34 13.11 55.13
N CYS A 1232 -7.17 13.40 56.42
CA CYS A 1232 -7.37 14.73 56.97
C CYS A 1232 -6.28 15.70 56.50
N PHE A 1233 -6.65 16.93 56.13
CA PHE A 1233 -5.70 18.00 55.77
C PHE A 1233 -4.57 18.15 56.79
N PHE A 1234 -4.95 18.13 58.07
CA PHE A 1234 -4.15 18.57 59.19
C PHE A 1234 -3.32 17.42 59.78
N CYS A 1235 -3.96 16.30 60.12
CA CYS A 1235 -3.29 15.18 60.78
C CYS A 1235 -3.06 13.95 59.91
N LYS A 1236 -3.47 13.98 58.64
CA LYS A 1236 -3.36 12.86 57.69
C LYS A 1236 -4.05 11.56 58.13
N ALA A 1237 -4.88 11.59 59.19
CA ALA A 1237 -5.71 10.45 59.57
C ALA A 1237 -6.82 10.23 58.54
N THR A 1238 -7.09 8.97 58.18
CA THR A 1238 -8.16 8.61 57.25
C THR A 1238 -9.52 9.04 57.81
N ILE A 1239 -10.26 9.81 57.01
CA ILE A 1239 -11.56 10.37 57.36
C ILE A 1239 -12.62 9.30 57.11
N THR A 1240 -13.33 8.92 58.18
CA THR A 1240 -14.43 7.96 58.12
C THR A 1240 -15.80 8.62 57.96
N GLY A 1241 -15.90 9.94 58.16
CA GLY A 1241 -17.12 10.71 57.97
C GLY A 1241 -16.91 12.21 58.17
N VAL A 1242 -17.81 13.01 57.59
CA VAL A 1242 -17.86 14.47 57.74
C VAL A 1242 -19.24 14.85 58.27
N GLU A 1243 -19.29 15.52 59.43
CA GLU A 1243 -20.54 15.97 60.06
C GLU A 1243 -20.67 17.49 59.94
N ASP A 1244 -21.91 17.99 59.91
CA ASP A 1244 -22.19 19.42 59.92
C ASP A 1244 -21.83 20.03 61.28
N TYR A 1245 -21.02 21.10 61.25
CA TYR A 1245 -20.64 21.84 62.44
C TYR A 1245 -21.50 23.08 62.58
N ASN A 1246 -22.45 23.05 63.53
CA ASN A 1246 -23.19 24.22 63.96
C ASN A 1246 -22.59 24.75 65.26
N LYS A 1247 -22.17 26.02 65.25
CA LYS A 1247 -21.69 26.70 66.47
C LYS A 1247 -22.84 26.74 67.50
N PRO A 1248 -22.64 26.28 68.75
CA PRO A 1248 -23.67 26.41 69.77
C PRO A 1248 -23.96 27.89 70.02
N LYS A 1249 -25.24 28.29 70.02
CA LYS A 1249 -25.66 29.66 70.33
C LYS A 1249 -25.15 30.04 71.73
N PRO A 1250 -24.64 31.26 71.95
CA PRO A 1250 -24.26 31.71 73.28
C PRO A 1250 -25.51 31.73 74.17
N VAL A 1251 -25.44 31.00 75.29
CA VAL A 1251 -26.45 31.06 76.35
C VAL A 1251 -26.25 32.40 77.06
N PHE A 1252 -27.09 33.39 76.74
CA PHE A 1252 -27.23 34.58 77.56
C PHE A 1252 -28.03 34.20 78.82
N THR A 1253 -27.35 34.12 79.96
CA THR A 1253 -28.01 34.19 81.27
C THR A 1253 -28.39 35.63 81.55
N SER A 1254 -29.67 35.86 81.85
CA SER A 1254 -30.22 37.18 82.19
C SER A 1254 -29.61 37.72 83.48
N LYS A 1255 -29.04 38.93 83.41
CA LYS A 1255 -29.31 40.02 84.35
C LYS A 1255 -29.43 41.32 83.59
#